data_AF-A0A540VTM9-F1
#
_entry.id   AF-A0A540VTM9-F1
#
_cell.length_a   1.000
_cell.length_b   1.000
_cell.length_c   1.000
_cell.angle_alpha   90.00
_cell.angle_beta   90.00
_cell.angle_gamma   90.00
#
_symmetry.space_group_name_H-M   'P 1'
#
loop_
_entity.id
_entity.type
_entity.pdbx_description
1 polymer ?
#
loop_
_entity_poly.entity_id
_entity_poly.type
_entity_poly.pdbx_seq_one_letter_code
_entity_poly.pdbx_strand_id
1 'polypeptide(L)'
;MFLSTTVAMVLAATLSLIVTVSEFNAGLRPFLEDKARAVAVAVQRDIEYAMKIGIPFDEIRGLDAHINDLITTHPEVKAMRVVAVTGSDERSLGEASASPRDTAMDGRLAATVIEEIGGVTAILLGGDGGLETVSADVSRDGVVLARVEATIDESYLNGKMASVFFDTLVILIAVSLVALEVVVVVSASQLTEPFRLAETAINRRASGDLRQYEVGRGSRRIGQFIHALNAQNAHLRDALTSALRKMADGARKVALSAFGEQRGLYLTDKRSGASIMDARIPLFVFSFAEELQKSFLPLFVAEFHSESDLFARDIMMGLPISAFMFVIAVFTPFAGRLVDKFGNKTLFMAGLLPAIAGYLICFFAASANDILIGRSMTAVGYAVITISCQSYIAAVVVAENRARGMAIFVGVLMTATMCGTAVGAILADWLGYKPVFLIATGFSMLAGVLGWSMLSTDLPAAEVKNVPQGTSRNPLAVLMRNTQFVLIVLFCAIPAKVILTGFLYLFVPIYLASLDATQSEIGRVMMLYSLIIIPISPLASTFADRLGKNLWMVIGATVLSGIVLVGLYQSASVAAVLAVVAALGVVHAFLKAPLIVAAMEAAEQSPDITRTGALSLLRTSERIGSVIGPIVVATLLVQLEYGQVAAIIGLTVAFLGLAMAALSIKRGKGVAHA
;
A
#
# COMPACT_ATOMS: atom_id res chain seq x y z
N MET A 1 -2.57 26.10 -1.56
CA MET A 1 -1.38 25.32 -1.15
C MET A 1 -1.49 23.85 -1.51
N PHE A 2 -2.52 23.10 -1.08
CA PHE A 2 -2.65 21.68 -1.46
C PHE A 2 -2.72 21.46 -2.98
N LEU A 3 -3.58 22.21 -3.68
CA LEU A 3 -3.68 22.13 -5.13
C LEU A 3 -2.36 22.50 -5.82
N SER A 4 -1.72 23.61 -5.43
CA SER A 4 -0.45 24.04 -6.02
C SER A 4 0.69 23.05 -5.78
N THR A 5 0.74 22.42 -4.59
CA THR A 5 1.76 21.42 -4.27
C THR A 5 1.50 20.13 -5.03
N THR A 6 0.23 19.72 -5.15
CA THR A 6 -0.16 18.56 -5.95
C THR A 6 0.20 18.77 -7.43
N VAL A 7 -0.12 19.93 -7.99
CA VAL A 7 0.22 20.29 -9.38
C VAL A 7 1.74 20.32 -9.57
N ALA A 8 2.50 20.92 -8.65
CA ALA A 8 3.96 20.95 -8.73
C ALA A 8 4.58 19.54 -8.65
N MET A 9 4.07 18.69 -7.76
CA MET A 9 4.50 17.29 -7.67
C MET A 9 4.20 16.54 -8.96
N VAL A 10 2.99 16.67 -9.52
CA VAL A 10 2.60 16.02 -10.77
C VAL A 10 3.44 16.51 -11.95
N LEU A 11 3.78 17.80 -12.01
CA LEU A 11 4.65 18.35 -13.05
C LEU A 11 6.09 17.84 -12.92
N ALA A 12 6.69 17.92 -11.73
CA ALA A 12 8.03 17.40 -11.46
C ALA A 12 8.08 15.89 -11.74
N ALA A 13 7.02 15.19 -11.37
CA ALA A 13 6.82 13.79 -11.63
C ALA A 13 6.84 13.47 -13.13
N THR A 14 6.00 14.16 -13.89
CA THR A 14 5.90 13.97 -15.34
C THR A 14 7.22 14.27 -16.04
N LEU A 15 7.91 15.34 -15.62
CA LEU A 15 9.22 15.70 -16.15
C LEU A 15 10.27 14.62 -15.84
N SER A 16 10.30 14.13 -14.60
CA SER A 16 11.21 13.05 -14.18
C SER A 16 10.97 11.77 -14.98
N LEU A 17 9.71 11.42 -15.25
CA LEU A 17 9.34 10.26 -16.06
C LEU A 17 9.84 10.42 -17.50
N ILE A 18 9.62 11.58 -18.12
CA ILE A 18 10.09 11.88 -19.48
C ILE A 18 11.61 11.79 -19.57
N VAL A 19 12.34 12.40 -18.62
CA VAL A 19 13.81 12.37 -18.59
C VAL A 19 14.32 10.94 -18.41
N THR A 20 13.77 10.19 -17.46
CA THR A 20 14.22 8.82 -17.15
C THR A 20 14.02 7.90 -18.37
N VAL A 21 12.87 7.97 -19.03
CA VAL A 21 12.58 7.14 -20.21
C VAL A 21 13.45 7.55 -21.39
N SER A 22 13.69 8.86 -21.57
CA SER A 22 14.57 9.37 -22.62
C SER A 22 16.01 8.90 -22.45
N GLU A 23 16.58 9.07 -21.25
CA GLU A 23 17.95 8.64 -20.95
C GLU A 23 18.10 7.11 -21.02
N PHE A 24 17.10 6.36 -20.53
CA PHE A 24 17.10 4.91 -20.61
C PHE A 24 17.10 4.42 -22.06
N ASN A 25 16.26 5.00 -22.93
CA ASN A 25 16.26 4.64 -24.35
C ASN A 25 17.60 4.99 -25.03
N ALA A 26 18.12 6.20 -24.77
CA ALA A 26 19.40 6.65 -25.32
C ALA A 26 20.58 5.76 -24.88
N GLY A 27 20.53 5.18 -23.69
CA GLY A 27 21.56 4.25 -23.20
C GLY A 27 21.35 2.79 -23.61
N LEU A 28 20.09 2.33 -23.69
CA LEU A 28 19.78 0.92 -23.93
C LEU A 28 19.99 0.53 -25.40
N ARG A 29 19.62 1.39 -26.35
CA ARG A 29 19.71 1.07 -27.79
C ARG A 29 21.16 0.79 -28.24
N PRO A 30 22.16 1.65 -27.98
CA PRO A 30 23.55 1.36 -28.32
C PRO A 30 24.08 0.10 -27.61
N PHE A 31 23.65 -0.15 -26.38
CA PHE A 31 24.04 -1.36 -25.64
C PHE A 31 23.49 -2.64 -26.29
N LEU A 32 22.23 -2.62 -26.77
CA LEU A 32 21.66 -3.74 -27.51
C LEU A 32 22.34 -3.94 -28.86
N GLU A 33 22.69 -2.86 -29.56
CA GLU A 33 23.48 -2.93 -30.80
C GLU A 33 24.85 -3.57 -30.57
N ASP A 34 25.59 -3.14 -29.53
CA ASP A 34 26.89 -3.69 -29.18
C ASP A 34 26.78 -5.17 -28.79
N LYS A 35 25.72 -5.55 -28.08
CA LYS A 35 25.46 -6.94 -27.70
C LYS A 35 25.13 -7.79 -28.94
N ALA A 36 24.23 -7.33 -29.81
CA ALA A 36 23.90 -8.00 -31.07
C ALA A 36 25.13 -8.14 -31.98
N ARG A 37 25.98 -7.10 -32.04
CA ARG A 37 27.27 -7.12 -32.74
C ARG A 37 28.20 -8.18 -32.16
N ALA A 38 28.30 -8.28 -30.83
CA ALA A 38 29.15 -9.28 -30.19
C ALA A 38 28.72 -10.71 -30.52
N VAL A 39 27.40 -10.97 -30.58
CA VAL A 39 26.87 -12.27 -31.01
C VAL A 39 27.19 -12.51 -32.50
N ALA A 40 27.01 -11.50 -33.37
CA ALA A 40 27.37 -11.62 -34.79
C ALA A 40 28.88 -11.87 -35.00
N VAL A 41 29.74 -11.21 -34.21
CA VAL A 41 31.20 -11.41 -34.22
C VAL A 41 31.59 -12.79 -33.71
N ALA A 42 30.83 -13.38 -32.78
CA ALA A 42 31.07 -14.77 -32.35
C ALA A 42 30.89 -15.74 -33.53
N VAL A 43 29.77 -15.63 -34.25
CA VAL A 43 29.52 -16.43 -35.46
C VAL A 43 30.56 -16.17 -36.53
N GLN A 44 30.94 -14.90 -36.75
CA GLN A 44 32.01 -14.52 -37.67
C GLN A 44 33.32 -15.26 -37.34
N ARG A 45 33.75 -15.25 -36.07
CA ARG A 45 34.98 -15.90 -35.62
C ARG A 45 34.94 -17.41 -35.80
N ASP A 46 33.80 -18.03 -35.56
CA ASP A 46 33.64 -19.48 -35.71
C ASP A 46 33.70 -19.89 -37.19
N ILE A 47 33.12 -19.08 -38.09
CA ILE A 47 33.25 -19.25 -39.55
C ILE A 47 34.70 -19.07 -40.00
N GLU A 48 35.38 -18.00 -39.55
CA GLU A 48 36.79 -17.75 -39.88
C GLU A 48 37.70 -18.86 -39.36
N TYR A 49 37.42 -19.39 -38.16
CA TYR A 49 38.13 -20.54 -37.59
C TYR A 49 37.94 -21.80 -38.44
N ALA A 50 36.71 -22.11 -38.84
CA ALA A 50 36.41 -23.24 -39.73
C ALA A 50 37.16 -23.14 -41.07
N MET A 51 37.20 -21.94 -41.67
CA MET A 51 37.97 -21.69 -42.88
C MET A 51 39.48 -21.84 -42.69
N LYS A 52 39.99 -21.44 -41.53
CA LYS A 52 41.42 -21.53 -41.18
C LYS A 52 41.89 -22.98 -41.04
N ILE A 53 41.03 -23.88 -40.55
CA ILE A 53 41.33 -25.32 -40.46
C ILE A 53 41.07 -26.08 -41.77
N GLY A 54 40.69 -25.37 -42.84
CA GLY A 54 40.62 -25.92 -44.20
C GLY A 54 39.22 -26.28 -44.70
N ILE A 55 38.15 -25.94 -43.97
CA ILE A 55 36.76 -26.17 -44.41
C ILE A 55 36.35 -25.00 -45.35
N PRO A 56 35.99 -25.26 -46.62
CA PRO A 56 35.46 -24.22 -47.51
C PRO A 56 34.20 -23.56 -46.93
N PHE A 57 34.02 -22.26 -47.17
CA PHE A 57 32.89 -21.50 -46.61
C PHE A 57 31.52 -22.07 -46.99
N ASP A 58 31.39 -22.56 -48.22
CA ASP A 58 30.21 -23.22 -48.79
C ASP A 58 29.98 -24.66 -48.28
N GLU A 59 30.96 -25.25 -47.59
CA GLU A 59 30.89 -26.61 -47.03
C GLU A 59 30.65 -26.65 -45.51
N ILE A 60 30.53 -25.48 -44.85
CA ILE A 60 30.27 -25.39 -43.41
C ILE A 60 28.85 -25.91 -43.12
N ARG A 61 28.75 -27.07 -42.45
CA ARG A 61 27.46 -27.68 -42.05
C ARG A 61 27.09 -27.35 -40.62
N GLY A 62 25.79 -27.23 -40.35
CA GLY A 62 25.25 -27.03 -38.99
C GLY A 62 25.21 -25.56 -38.54
N LEU A 63 25.50 -24.62 -39.43
CA LEU A 63 25.47 -23.19 -39.16
C LEU A 63 24.08 -22.72 -38.70
N ASP A 64 23.00 -23.21 -39.32
CA ASP A 64 21.61 -22.92 -38.90
C ASP A 64 21.33 -23.31 -37.44
N ALA A 65 21.75 -24.52 -37.04
CA ALA A 65 21.52 -25.03 -35.69
C ALA A 65 22.32 -24.22 -34.65
N HIS A 66 23.54 -23.82 -34.99
CA HIS A 66 24.39 -22.99 -34.14
C HIS A 66 23.82 -21.56 -34.00
N ILE A 67 23.39 -20.94 -35.10
CA ILE A 67 22.74 -19.62 -35.06
C ILE A 67 21.43 -19.69 -34.26
N ASN A 68 20.65 -20.75 -34.43
CA ASN A 68 19.41 -20.94 -33.68
C ASN A 68 19.64 -21.08 -32.16
N ASP A 69 20.69 -21.81 -31.75
CA ASP A 69 21.10 -21.91 -30.35
C ASP A 69 21.51 -20.54 -29.76
N LEU A 70 22.25 -19.75 -30.53
CA LEU A 70 22.62 -18.37 -30.15
C LEU A 70 21.40 -17.46 -30.02
N ILE A 71 20.46 -17.47 -30.98
CA ILE A 71 19.22 -16.69 -30.89
C ILE A 71 18.38 -17.12 -29.68
N THR A 72 18.36 -18.41 -29.35
CA THR A 72 17.64 -18.92 -28.17
C THR A 72 18.26 -18.42 -26.87
N THR A 73 19.59 -18.31 -26.84
CA THR A 73 20.35 -17.82 -25.67
C THR A 73 20.32 -16.28 -25.55
N HIS A 74 20.14 -15.58 -26.67
CA HIS A 74 20.17 -14.12 -26.77
C HIS A 74 18.78 -13.56 -27.15
N PRO A 75 17.87 -13.37 -26.19
CA PRO A 75 16.49 -12.97 -26.44
C PRO A 75 16.33 -11.59 -27.07
N GLU A 76 17.39 -10.77 -27.05
CA GLU A 76 17.46 -9.47 -27.74
C GLU A 76 17.71 -9.57 -29.25
N VAL A 77 18.12 -10.73 -29.77
CA VAL A 77 18.34 -10.95 -31.21
C VAL A 77 17.12 -11.68 -31.78
N LYS A 78 16.39 -11.02 -32.68
CA LYS A 78 15.18 -11.58 -33.30
C LYS A 78 15.51 -12.61 -34.37
N ALA A 79 16.48 -12.28 -35.21
CA ALA A 79 16.88 -13.09 -36.33
C ALA A 79 18.37 -12.89 -36.61
N MET A 80 19.00 -13.91 -37.16
CA MET A 80 20.37 -13.83 -37.62
C MET A 80 20.53 -14.63 -38.89
N ARG A 81 21.28 -14.07 -39.83
CA ARG A 81 21.53 -14.66 -41.14
C ARG A 81 22.96 -14.44 -41.59
N VAL A 82 23.48 -15.39 -42.36
CA VAL A 82 24.82 -15.32 -42.96
C VAL A 82 24.68 -15.21 -44.47
N VAL A 83 25.02 -14.04 -45.00
CA VAL A 83 24.83 -13.69 -46.41
C VAL A 83 26.18 -13.72 -47.13
N ALA A 84 26.32 -14.55 -48.16
CA ALA A 84 27.53 -14.57 -48.99
C ALA A 84 27.62 -13.31 -49.88
N VAL A 85 28.81 -12.75 -50.05
CA VAL A 85 29.04 -11.49 -50.81
C VAL A 85 29.42 -11.76 -52.29
N THR A 86 29.30 -12.99 -52.77
CA THR A 86 29.71 -13.35 -54.14
C THR A 86 28.66 -13.02 -55.20
N GLY A 87 28.94 -12.02 -56.03
CA GLY A 87 28.44 -11.85 -57.42
C GLY A 87 26.94 -12.04 -57.65
N SER A 88 26.20 -10.93 -57.65
CA SER A 88 24.79 -10.75 -58.12
C SER A 88 23.67 -11.54 -57.44
N ASP A 89 23.94 -12.59 -56.66
CA ASP A 89 22.90 -13.33 -55.91
C ASP A 89 23.27 -13.42 -54.42
N GLU A 90 22.50 -12.73 -53.57
CA GLU A 90 22.55 -12.88 -52.11
C GLU A 90 22.10 -14.30 -51.74
N ARG A 91 23.06 -15.20 -51.52
CA ARG A 91 22.78 -16.56 -51.04
C ARG A 91 22.89 -16.59 -49.51
N SER A 92 21.76 -16.79 -48.84
CA SER A 92 21.72 -17.11 -47.41
C SER A 92 22.24 -18.54 -47.21
N LEU A 93 23.34 -18.68 -46.47
CA LEU A 93 23.97 -19.97 -46.13
C LEU A 93 23.60 -20.46 -44.73
N GLY A 94 22.98 -19.58 -43.94
CA GLY A 94 22.25 -19.97 -42.76
C GLY A 94 21.35 -18.84 -42.26
N GLU A 95 20.13 -19.20 -41.85
CA GLU A 95 19.13 -18.27 -41.35
C GLU A 95 18.33 -18.92 -40.22
N ALA A 96 18.30 -18.23 -39.08
CA ALA A 96 17.37 -18.56 -38.02
C ALA A 96 16.65 -17.28 -37.58
N SER A 97 15.36 -17.44 -37.27
CA SER A 97 14.55 -16.44 -36.61
C SER A 97 14.02 -17.09 -35.35
N ALA A 98 13.91 -16.31 -34.28
CA ALA A 98 13.11 -16.70 -33.14
C ALA A 98 11.72 -17.12 -33.66
N SER A 99 11.23 -18.28 -33.22
CA SER A 99 9.83 -18.63 -33.40
C SER A 99 8.99 -17.45 -32.86
N PRO A 100 7.81 -17.14 -33.44
CA PRO A 100 6.92 -16.18 -32.81
C PRO A 100 6.77 -16.65 -31.37
N ARG A 101 7.36 -15.92 -30.41
CA ARG A 101 7.02 -16.16 -29.02
C ARG A 101 5.53 -15.95 -29.01
N ASP A 102 4.79 -16.99 -28.65
CA ASP A 102 3.37 -16.88 -28.37
C ASP A 102 3.23 -15.81 -27.28
N THR A 103 3.18 -14.54 -27.69
CA THR A 103 2.35 -13.54 -27.05
C THR A 103 0.92 -13.96 -27.36
N ALA A 104 0.54 -15.16 -26.92
CA ALA A 104 -0.76 -15.74 -27.09
C ALA A 104 -1.72 -14.81 -26.34
N MET A 105 -2.53 -14.08 -27.10
CA MET A 105 -3.70 -13.36 -26.59
C MET A 105 -3.49 -12.39 -25.41
N ASP A 106 -2.26 -12.03 -25.05
CA ASP A 106 -1.97 -11.13 -23.95
C ASP A 106 -2.14 -9.65 -24.37
N GLY A 107 -3.41 -9.27 -24.44
CA GLY A 107 -3.84 -7.88 -24.30
C GLY A 107 -3.63 -7.04 -25.54
N ARG A 108 -4.63 -7.02 -26.42
CA ARG A 108 -4.87 -5.86 -27.31
C ARG A 108 -4.71 -4.53 -26.56
N LEU A 109 -5.08 -4.47 -25.28
CA LEU A 109 -4.90 -3.28 -24.43
C LEU A 109 -3.44 -3.02 -24.04
N ALA A 110 -2.64 -4.05 -23.73
CA ALA A 110 -1.22 -3.89 -23.42
C ALA A 110 -0.44 -3.52 -24.69
N ALA A 111 -0.72 -4.17 -25.81
CA ALA A 111 -0.20 -3.79 -27.12
C ALA A 111 -0.62 -2.37 -27.52
N THR A 112 -1.89 -1.98 -27.34
CA THR A 112 -2.38 -0.60 -27.62
C THR A 112 -1.71 0.42 -26.70
N VAL A 113 -1.52 0.11 -25.42
CA VAL A 113 -0.84 1.01 -24.46
C VAL A 113 0.65 1.09 -24.76
N ILE A 114 1.30 0.00 -25.15
CA ILE A 114 2.70 -0.03 -25.59
C ILE A 114 2.86 0.70 -26.93
N GLU A 115 1.89 0.62 -27.83
CA GLU A 115 1.87 1.31 -29.12
C GLU A 115 1.55 2.81 -28.95
N GLU A 116 0.67 3.19 -28.01
CA GLU A 116 0.44 4.59 -27.61
C GLU A 116 1.65 5.17 -26.88
N ILE A 117 2.25 4.42 -25.95
CA ILE A 117 3.51 4.82 -25.27
C ILE A 117 4.63 4.90 -26.30
N GLY A 118 4.69 3.96 -27.26
CA GLY A 118 5.59 3.95 -28.41
C GLY A 118 5.39 5.17 -29.29
N GLY A 119 4.15 5.57 -29.54
CA GLY A 119 3.81 6.81 -30.24
C GLY A 119 4.25 8.07 -29.47
N VAL A 120 4.00 8.12 -28.16
CA VAL A 120 4.41 9.24 -27.29
C VAL A 120 5.94 9.30 -27.19
N THR A 121 6.63 8.17 -27.05
CA THR A 121 8.09 8.10 -27.00
C THR A 121 8.73 8.37 -28.35
N ALA A 122 8.15 7.93 -29.47
CA ALA A 122 8.62 8.25 -30.82
C ALA A 122 8.46 9.76 -31.12
N ILE A 123 7.35 10.39 -30.70
CA ILE A 123 7.15 11.84 -30.79
C ILE A 123 8.16 12.60 -29.91
N LEU A 124 8.49 12.07 -28.72
CA LEU A 124 9.43 12.70 -27.78
C LEU A 124 10.91 12.49 -28.14
N LEU A 125 11.26 11.38 -28.81
CA LEU A 125 12.65 10.93 -28.99
C LEU A 125 13.10 10.85 -30.46
N GLY A 126 12.22 11.06 -31.43
CA GLY A 126 12.60 11.23 -32.84
C GLY A 126 13.27 10.04 -33.51
N GLY A 127 12.86 8.80 -33.19
CA GLY A 127 13.40 7.58 -33.79
C GLY A 127 12.48 7.00 -34.85
N ASP A 128 12.99 6.83 -36.07
CA ASP A 128 12.33 6.14 -37.19
C ASP A 128 12.42 4.62 -36.95
N GLY A 129 11.28 3.92 -37.01
CA GLY A 129 11.13 2.50 -36.64
C GLY A 129 11.70 1.50 -37.64
N GLY A 130 12.96 1.69 -38.05
CA GLY A 130 13.67 0.73 -38.89
C GLY A 130 14.11 -0.50 -38.10
N LEU A 131 13.99 -1.69 -38.69
CA LEU A 131 14.63 -2.90 -38.18
C LEU A 131 16.15 -2.70 -38.18
N GLU A 132 16.72 -2.30 -37.05
CA GLU A 132 18.16 -2.14 -36.90
C GLU A 132 18.84 -3.50 -37.00
N THR A 133 19.58 -3.67 -38.09
CA THR A 133 20.35 -4.86 -38.37
C THR A 133 21.82 -4.51 -38.22
N VAL A 134 22.50 -5.21 -37.31
CA VAL A 134 23.92 -5.04 -37.06
C VAL A 134 24.67 -6.12 -37.81
N SER A 135 25.79 -5.76 -38.44
CA SER A 135 26.56 -6.69 -39.26
C SER A 135 28.02 -6.85 -38.81
N ALA A 136 28.55 -8.04 -39.08
CA ALA A 136 29.96 -8.40 -38.94
C ALA A 136 30.44 -9.08 -40.23
N ASP A 137 31.49 -8.52 -40.86
CA ASP A 137 32.01 -9.02 -42.13
C ASP A 137 32.99 -10.18 -41.88
N VAL A 138 32.75 -11.32 -42.52
CA VAL A 138 33.64 -12.49 -42.55
C VAL A 138 34.67 -12.27 -43.64
N SER A 139 35.96 -12.23 -43.28
CA SER A 139 37.03 -11.97 -44.23
C SER A 139 38.13 -13.01 -44.17
N ARG A 140 38.76 -13.26 -45.33
CA ARG A 140 39.97 -14.09 -45.44
C ARG A 140 40.97 -13.37 -46.31
N ASP A 141 42.18 -13.16 -45.80
CA ASP A 141 43.28 -12.47 -46.48
C ASP A 141 42.89 -11.08 -47.03
N GLY A 142 42.00 -10.36 -46.32
CA GLY A 142 41.53 -9.03 -46.69
C GLY A 142 40.35 -8.98 -47.67
N VAL A 143 39.84 -10.14 -48.11
CA VAL A 143 38.65 -10.24 -48.96
C VAL A 143 37.44 -10.61 -48.11
N VAL A 144 36.37 -9.81 -48.18
CA VAL A 144 35.09 -10.10 -47.51
C VAL A 144 34.35 -11.18 -48.31
N LEU A 145 34.08 -12.31 -47.67
CA LEU A 145 33.42 -13.47 -48.29
C LEU A 145 31.93 -13.54 -47.93
N ALA A 146 31.59 -13.10 -46.72
CA ALA A 146 30.22 -13.11 -46.22
C ALA A 146 30.00 -12.04 -45.16
N ARG A 147 28.74 -11.80 -44.82
CA ARG A 147 28.31 -10.92 -43.75
C ARG A 147 27.38 -11.67 -42.82
N VAL A 148 27.68 -11.65 -41.53
CA VAL A 148 26.75 -12.09 -40.48
C VAL A 148 25.90 -10.89 -40.11
N GLU A 149 24.58 -10.99 -40.29
CA GLU A 149 23.62 -9.95 -39.94
C GLU A 149 22.77 -10.42 -38.76
N ALA A 150 22.69 -9.60 -37.72
CA ALA A 150 21.86 -9.82 -36.53
C ALA A 150 20.81 -8.70 -36.44
N THR A 151 19.54 -9.07 -36.48
CA THR A 151 18.41 -8.15 -36.33
C THR A 151 17.98 -8.07 -34.88
N ILE A 152 17.89 -6.85 -34.33
CA ILE A 152 17.46 -6.62 -32.95
C ILE A 152 15.96 -6.88 -32.81
N ASP A 153 15.56 -7.48 -31.68
CA ASP A 153 14.15 -7.67 -31.32
C ASP A 153 13.55 -6.40 -30.70
N GLU A 154 12.88 -5.60 -31.53
CA GLU A 154 12.13 -4.41 -31.08
C GLU A 154 11.05 -4.75 -30.03
N SER A 155 10.50 -5.98 -30.01
CA SER A 155 9.51 -6.36 -29.00
C SER A 155 10.16 -6.53 -27.61
N TYR A 156 11.39 -7.02 -27.56
CA TYR A 156 12.20 -7.10 -26.34
C TYR A 156 12.55 -5.72 -25.80
N LEU A 157 12.98 -4.80 -26.68
CA LEU A 157 13.27 -3.41 -26.33
C LEU A 157 12.02 -2.69 -25.80
N ASN A 158 10.90 -2.77 -26.51
CA ASN A 158 9.62 -2.19 -26.11
C ASN A 158 9.12 -2.77 -24.77
N GLY A 159 9.26 -4.08 -24.55
CA GLY A 159 8.91 -4.71 -23.28
C GLY A 159 9.73 -4.18 -22.10
N LYS A 160 11.06 -4.02 -22.27
CA LYS A 160 11.93 -3.43 -21.25
C LYS A 160 11.61 -1.97 -20.99
N MET A 161 11.36 -1.17 -22.03
CA MET A 161 10.97 0.23 -21.89
C MET A 161 9.63 0.39 -21.17
N ALA A 162 8.63 -0.42 -21.52
CA ALA A 162 7.33 -0.42 -20.86
C ALA A 162 7.47 -0.75 -19.37
N SER A 163 8.29 -1.75 -19.02
CA SER A 163 8.53 -2.09 -17.61
C SER A 163 9.16 -0.93 -16.84
N VAL A 164 10.20 -0.30 -17.37
CA VAL A 164 10.86 0.87 -16.74
C VAL A 164 9.89 2.06 -16.61
N PHE A 165 9.07 2.32 -17.62
CA PHE A 165 8.05 3.36 -17.59
C PHE A 165 7.08 3.14 -16.43
N PHE A 166 6.54 1.93 -16.29
CA PHE A 166 5.58 1.62 -15.22
C PHE A 166 6.23 1.61 -13.83
N ASP A 167 7.45 1.11 -13.67
CA ASP A 167 8.17 1.20 -12.39
C ASP A 167 8.43 2.65 -12.00
N THR A 168 8.86 3.47 -12.95
CA THR A 168 9.07 4.90 -12.72
C THR A 168 7.75 5.56 -12.32
N LEU A 169 6.64 5.26 -13.00
CA LEU A 169 5.31 5.77 -12.65
C LEU A 169 4.87 5.36 -11.24
N VAL A 170 5.11 4.11 -10.84
CA VAL A 170 4.81 3.64 -9.48
C VAL A 170 5.63 4.37 -8.43
N ILE A 171 6.95 4.48 -8.63
CA ILE A 171 7.86 5.18 -7.73
C ILE A 171 7.40 6.64 -7.58
N LEU A 172 6.99 7.25 -8.67
CA LEU A 172 6.54 8.62 -8.74
C LEU A 172 5.23 8.87 -7.98
N ILE A 173 4.27 7.96 -8.10
CA ILE A 173 3.04 7.98 -7.32
C ILE A 173 3.39 7.83 -5.83
N ALA A 174 4.26 6.89 -5.48
CA ALA A 174 4.69 6.67 -4.10
C ALA A 174 5.39 7.91 -3.51
N VAL A 175 6.34 8.50 -4.23
CA VAL A 175 7.05 9.73 -3.84
C VAL A 175 6.08 10.90 -3.68
N SER A 176 5.12 11.06 -4.60
CA SER A 176 4.10 12.12 -4.52
C SER A 176 3.23 11.98 -3.28
N LEU A 177 2.91 10.76 -2.87
CA LEU A 177 2.12 10.50 -1.66
C LEU A 177 2.92 10.71 -0.37
N VAL A 178 4.18 10.29 -0.36
CA VAL A 178 5.11 10.61 0.74
C VAL A 178 5.25 12.13 0.88
N ALA A 179 5.47 12.83 -0.22
CA ALA A 179 5.59 14.28 -0.25
C ALA A 179 4.29 14.96 0.20
N LEU A 180 3.12 14.44 -0.19
CA LEU A 180 1.84 14.91 0.34
C LEU A 180 1.76 14.77 1.86
N GLU A 181 2.16 13.64 2.43
CA GLU A 181 2.18 13.42 3.88
C GLU A 181 3.10 14.43 4.59
N VAL A 182 4.29 14.68 4.05
CA VAL A 182 5.23 15.68 4.59
C VAL A 182 4.64 17.08 4.50
N VAL A 183 4.06 17.47 3.36
CA VAL A 183 3.46 18.79 3.15
C VAL A 183 2.28 19.02 4.08
N VAL A 184 1.42 18.01 4.29
CA VAL A 184 0.32 18.09 5.25
C VAL A 184 0.85 18.38 6.64
N VAL A 185 1.95 17.75 7.05
CA VAL A 185 2.56 17.95 8.37
C VAL A 185 3.22 19.31 8.53
N VAL A 186 4.02 19.72 7.55
CA VAL A 186 4.69 21.03 7.57
C VAL A 186 3.65 22.15 7.54
N SER A 187 2.63 22.05 6.69
CA SER A 187 1.55 23.04 6.62
C SER A 187 0.75 23.10 7.91
N ALA A 188 0.38 21.95 8.48
CA ALA A 188 -0.36 21.90 9.73
C ALA A 188 0.44 22.49 10.92
N SER A 189 1.73 22.16 11.03
CA SER A 189 2.59 22.61 12.12
C SER A 189 3.02 24.07 12.01
N GLN A 190 3.31 24.56 10.80
CA GLN A 190 3.81 25.93 10.60
C GLN A 190 2.69 26.96 10.41
N LEU A 191 1.55 26.56 9.86
CA LEU A 191 0.43 27.45 9.57
C LEU A 191 -0.77 27.13 10.46
N THR A 192 -1.39 25.96 10.28
CA THR A 192 -2.72 25.67 10.86
C THR A 192 -2.73 25.77 12.38
N GLU A 193 -1.79 25.13 13.07
CA GLU A 193 -1.78 25.09 14.52
C GLU A 193 -1.50 26.46 15.16
N PRO A 194 -0.47 27.23 14.73
CA PRO A 194 -0.30 28.61 15.17
C PRO A 194 -1.54 29.49 14.95
N PHE A 195 -2.17 29.44 13.77
CA PHE A 195 -3.37 30.23 13.51
C PHE A 195 -4.55 29.82 14.40
N ARG A 196 -4.74 28.52 14.62
CA ARG A 196 -5.77 28.00 15.54
C ARG A 196 -5.54 28.47 16.97
N LEU A 197 -4.28 28.55 17.42
CA LEU A 197 -3.92 29.08 18.73
C LEU A 197 -4.27 30.57 18.85
N ALA A 198 -3.93 31.36 17.83
CA ALA A 198 -4.27 32.79 17.79
C ALA A 198 -5.78 33.01 17.82
N GLU A 199 -6.53 32.28 16.99
CA GLU A 199 -7.99 32.34 16.95
C GLU A 199 -8.60 31.97 18.30
N THR A 200 -8.15 30.87 18.91
CA THR A 200 -8.66 30.43 20.23
C THR A 200 -8.40 31.49 21.30
N ALA A 201 -7.20 32.08 21.32
CA ALA A 201 -6.84 33.12 22.27
C ALA A 201 -7.70 34.39 22.07
N ILE A 202 -7.95 34.79 20.82
CA ILE A 202 -8.81 35.94 20.49
C ILE A 202 -10.26 35.67 20.90
N ASN A 203 -10.84 34.54 20.49
CA ASN A 203 -12.25 34.22 20.75
C ASN A 203 -12.54 34.06 22.25
N ARG A 204 -11.63 33.41 23.00
CA ARG A 204 -11.76 33.32 24.46
C ARG A 204 -11.64 34.68 25.12
N ARG A 205 -10.68 35.50 24.71
CA ARG A 205 -10.56 36.87 25.20
C ARG A 205 -11.81 37.71 24.89
N ALA A 206 -12.41 37.54 23.72
CA ALA A 206 -13.66 38.20 23.34
C ALA A 206 -14.85 37.76 24.21
N SER A 207 -14.91 36.47 24.61
CA SER A 207 -15.86 35.99 25.63
C SER A 207 -15.54 36.48 27.06
N GLY A 208 -14.40 37.16 27.21
CA GLY A 208 -13.89 37.73 28.44
C GLY A 208 -13.24 36.71 29.37
N ASP A 209 -12.69 35.62 28.83
CA ASP A 209 -11.71 34.78 29.52
C ASP A 209 -10.31 35.38 29.31
N LEU A 210 -9.70 35.86 30.38
CA LEU A 210 -8.45 36.62 30.41
C LEU A 210 -7.27 35.81 30.96
N ARG A 211 -7.36 34.48 30.94
CA ARG A 211 -6.23 33.62 31.29
C ARG A 211 -5.00 33.86 30.42
N GLN A 212 -3.84 33.44 30.91
CA GLN A 212 -2.60 33.45 30.14
C GLN A 212 -2.47 32.17 29.31
N TYR A 213 -1.91 32.27 28.12
CA TYR A 213 -1.77 31.16 27.17
C TYR A 213 -0.30 30.76 27.03
N GLU A 214 0.05 29.48 27.21
CA GLU A 214 1.40 29.05 26.83
C GLU A 214 1.55 29.03 25.30
N VAL A 215 2.68 29.54 24.82
CA VAL A 215 3.04 29.50 23.40
C VAL A 215 3.69 28.14 23.12
N GLY A 216 3.02 27.30 22.33
CA GLY A 216 3.57 26.02 21.86
C GLY A 216 4.71 26.18 20.83
N ARG A 217 5.24 25.06 20.34
CA ARG A 217 6.22 25.05 19.22
C ARG A 217 5.55 25.60 17.94
N GLY A 218 6.10 26.62 17.30
CA GLY A 218 5.55 27.17 16.05
C GLY A 218 6.01 28.57 15.64
N SER A 219 5.33 29.14 14.64
CA SER A 219 5.64 30.43 13.98
C SER A 219 5.99 31.56 14.98
N ARG A 220 7.22 32.09 14.86
CA ARG A 220 7.77 33.15 15.72
C ARG A 220 6.86 34.38 15.81
N ARG A 221 6.19 34.76 14.71
CA ARG A 221 5.31 35.93 14.66
C ARG A 221 4.01 35.74 15.46
N ILE A 222 3.41 34.56 15.35
CA ILE A 222 2.18 34.26 16.10
C ILE A 222 2.49 34.08 17.58
N GLY A 223 3.63 33.47 17.91
CA GLY A 223 4.13 33.44 19.28
C GLY A 223 4.29 34.84 19.88
N GLN A 224 4.90 35.77 19.14
CA GLN A 224 5.02 37.18 19.57
C GLN A 224 3.65 37.84 19.78
N PHE A 225 2.68 37.59 18.90
CA PHE A 225 1.32 38.09 19.07
C PHE A 225 0.65 37.56 20.35
N ILE A 226 0.74 36.25 20.61
CA ILE A 226 0.18 35.65 21.84
C ILE A 226 0.91 36.20 23.07
N HIS A 227 2.23 36.35 23.03
CA HIS A 227 2.99 36.99 24.12
C HIS A 227 2.53 38.42 24.38
N ALA A 228 2.23 39.20 23.34
CA ALA A 228 1.69 40.55 23.51
C ALA A 228 0.31 40.54 24.17
N LEU A 229 -0.58 39.60 23.80
CA LEU A 229 -1.87 39.42 24.47
C LEU A 229 -1.70 39.02 25.93
N ASN A 230 -0.80 38.08 26.22
CA ASN A 230 -0.50 37.64 27.58
C ASN A 230 0.08 38.77 28.43
N ALA A 231 0.94 39.63 27.87
CA ALA A 231 1.50 40.77 28.57
C ALA A 231 0.40 41.76 29.01
N GLN A 232 -0.62 41.97 28.17
CA GLN A 232 -1.77 42.80 28.54
C GLN A 232 -2.59 42.18 29.68
N ASN A 233 -2.87 40.86 29.61
CA ASN A 233 -3.58 40.15 30.68
C ASN A 233 -2.77 40.13 31.99
N ALA A 234 -1.44 39.95 31.90
CA ALA A 234 -0.52 40.02 33.03
C ALA A 234 -0.53 41.39 33.70
N HIS A 235 -0.48 42.46 32.90
CA HIS A 235 -0.55 43.83 33.41
C HIS A 235 -1.87 44.08 34.16
N LEU A 236 -3.00 43.61 33.64
CA LEU A 236 -4.29 43.70 34.32
C LEU A 236 -4.32 42.90 35.62
N ARG A 237 -3.80 41.66 35.61
CA ARG A 237 -3.66 40.81 36.79
C ARG A 237 -2.83 41.50 37.87
N ASP A 238 -1.70 42.08 37.50
CA ASP A 238 -0.77 42.70 38.46
C ASP A 238 -1.38 43.99 39.06
N ALA A 239 -2.07 44.79 38.23
CA ALA A 239 -2.83 45.95 38.69
C ALA A 239 -3.96 45.55 39.66
N LEU A 240 -4.74 44.51 39.33
CA LEU A 240 -5.80 43.96 40.18
C LEU A 240 -5.25 43.45 41.51
N THR A 241 -4.14 42.70 41.47
CA THR A 241 -3.48 42.15 42.65
C THR A 241 -2.93 43.25 43.56
N SER A 242 -2.34 44.29 42.98
CA SER A 242 -1.87 45.45 43.74
C SER A 242 -3.02 46.24 44.38
N ALA A 243 -4.17 46.37 43.70
CA ALA A 243 -5.34 47.04 44.26
C ALA A 243 -5.92 46.25 45.45
N LEU A 244 -6.06 44.92 45.28
CA LEU A 244 -6.55 44.02 46.33
C LEU A 244 -5.68 44.07 47.60
N ARG A 245 -4.35 44.18 47.47
CA ARG A 245 -3.42 44.30 48.61
C ARG A 245 -3.59 45.60 49.40
N LYS A 246 -3.95 46.70 48.73
CA LYS A 246 -4.11 48.02 49.34
C LYS A 246 -5.51 48.25 49.94
N MET A 247 -6.47 47.38 49.64
CA MET A 247 -7.85 47.49 50.11
C MET A 247 -8.06 46.81 51.47
N ALA A 248 -8.78 47.50 52.37
CA ALA A 248 -9.32 46.92 53.58
C ALA A 248 -10.34 45.81 53.26
N ASP A 249 -10.49 44.85 54.17
CA ASP A 249 -11.43 43.75 53.99
C ASP A 249 -12.88 44.25 53.99
N GLY A 250 -13.65 43.78 53.01
CA GLY A 250 -15.03 44.20 52.80
C GLY A 250 -15.59 43.76 51.44
N ALA A 251 -16.87 44.04 51.20
CA ALA A 251 -17.62 43.56 50.04
C ALA A 251 -16.96 43.92 48.69
N ARG A 252 -16.34 45.10 48.58
CA ARG A 252 -15.63 45.51 47.35
C ARG A 252 -14.41 44.64 47.06
N LYS A 253 -13.63 44.27 48.08
CA LYS A 253 -12.44 43.42 47.91
C LYS A 253 -12.84 42.01 47.46
N VAL A 254 -13.92 41.47 48.04
CA VAL A 254 -14.50 40.17 47.64
C VAL A 254 -14.98 40.22 46.19
N ALA A 255 -15.75 41.24 45.80
CA ALA A 255 -16.24 41.37 44.42
C ALA A 255 -15.09 41.50 43.39
N LEU A 256 -14.04 42.24 43.72
CA LEU A 256 -12.89 42.43 42.84
C LEU A 256 -12.03 41.16 42.72
N SER A 257 -11.89 40.39 43.82
CA SER A 257 -11.25 39.08 43.82
C SER A 257 -12.03 38.08 42.98
N ALA A 258 -13.36 38.04 43.17
CA ALA A 258 -14.27 37.20 42.40
C ALA A 258 -14.23 37.53 40.90
N PHE A 259 -14.10 38.80 40.53
CA PHE A 259 -13.89 39.19 39.13
C PHE A 259 -12.60 38.60 38.55
N GLY A 260 -11.49 38.65 39.31
CA GLY A 260 -10.21 38.08 38.90
C GLY A 260 -10.28 36.58 38.65
N GLU A 261 -10.95 35.86 39.54
CA GLU A 261 -11.19 34.41 39.42
C GLU A 261 -12.16 34.07 38.28
N GLN A 262 -13.30 34.76 38.20
CA GLN A 262 -14.32 34.55 37.17
C GLN A 262 -13.77 34.78 35.76
N ARG A 263 -12.85 35.73 35.61
CA ARG A 263 -12.17 36.04 34.35
C ARG A 263 -10.92 35.20 34.11
N GLY A 264 -10.54 34.32 35.04
CA GLY A 264 -9.39 33.42 34.90
C GLY A 264 -8.02 34.09 34.89
N LEU A 265 -7.88 35.31 35.42
CA LEU A 265 -6.65 36.12 35.35
C LEU A 265 -5.43 35.46 36.04
N TYR A 266 -5.67 34.54 36.97
CA TYR A 266 -4.64 33.80 37.70
C TYR A 266 -4.37 32.40 37.12
N LEU A 267 -5.09 32.01 36.08
CA LEU A 267 -4.93 30.73 35.42
C LEU A 267 -3.99 30.89 34.23
N THR A 268 -3.15 29.87 34.03
CA THR A 268 -2.39 29.68 32.81
C THR A 268 -2.94 28.44 32.12
N ASP A 269 -3.35 28.58 30.86
CA ASP A 269 -3.77 27.45 30.03
C ASP A 269 -2.50 26.70 29.60
N LYS A 270 -2.10 25.72 30.42
CA LYS A 270 -1.08 24.72 30.07
C LYS A 270 -1.71 23.73 29.11
N ARG A 271 -1.74 24.07 27.82
CA ARG A 271 -2.13 23.10 26.81
C ARG A 271 -0.93 22.22 26.46
N SER A 272 -1.19 20.92 26.46
CA SER A 272 -0.37 19.92 25.82
C SER A 272 0.08 20.40 24.44
N GLY A 273 1.39 20.41 24.19
CA GLY A 273 1.96 20.61 22.85
C GLY A 273 1.70 19.43 21.91
N ALA A 274 0.94 18.41 22.34
CA ALA A 274 0.63 17.24 21.54
C ALA A 274 -0.34 17.59 20.42
N SER A 275 0.02 17.20 19.20
CA SER A 275 -0.79 17.35 18.00
C SER A 275 -1.01 15.99 17.35
N ILE A 276 -2.10 15.86 16.60
CA ILE A 276 -2.33 14.67 15.75
C ILE A 276 -1.16 14.41 14.79
N MET A 277 -0.39 15.46 14.48
CA MET A 277 0.76 15.41 13.57
C MET A 277 1.95 14.65 14.17
N ASP A 278 2.07 14.58 15.49
CA ASP A 278 3.22 14.00 16.17
C ASP A 278 3.33 12.49 15.92
N ALA A 279 2.19 11.81 15.87
CA ALA A 279 2.11 10.38 15.60
C ALA A 279 2.03 10.06 14.09
N ARG A 280 1.73 11.06 13.25
CA ARG A 280 1.40 10.85 11.84
C ARG A 280 2.58 10.37 11.01
N ILE A 281 3.71 11.10 11.02
CA ILE A 281 4.89 10.74 10.24
C ILE A 281 5.53 9.43 10.77
N PRO A 282 5.78 9.27 12.09
CA PRO A 282 6.34 8.02 12.60
C PRO A 282 5.49 6.81 12.24
N LEU A 283 4.16 6.92 12.32
CA LEU A 283 3.24 5.86 11.91
C LEU A 283 3.32 5.58 10.42
N PHE A 284 3.36 6.62 9.58
CA PHE A 284 3.49 6.46 8.12
C PHE A 284 4.76 5.71 7.76
N VAL A 285 5.92 6.12 8.29
CA VAL A 285 7.22 5.52 7.99
C VAL A 285 7.29 4.07 8.47
N PHE A 286 6.80 3.79 9.68
CA PHE A 286 6.73 2.41 10.19
C PHE A 286 5.79 1.54 9.35
N SER A 287 4.61 2.07 9.01
CA SER A 287 3.64 1.32 8.21
C SER A 287 4.17 1.10 6.79
N PHE A 288 4.89 2.07 6.21
CA PHE A 288 5.54 1.91 4.91
C PHE A 288 6.55 0.77 4.95
N ALA A 289 7.40 0.71 5.99
CA ALA A 289 8.34 -0.37 6.21
C ALA A 289 7.66 -1.74 6.28
N GLU A 290 6.56 -1.84 7.03
CA GLU A 290 5.78 -3.08 7.16
C GLU A 290 5.11 -3.52 5.86
N GLU A 291 4.85 -2.58 4.95
CA GLU A 291 4.10 -2.83 3.73
C GLU A 291 5.01 -3.22 2.55
N LEU A 292 6.33 -3.03 2.66
CA LEU A 292 7.32 -3.40 1.63
C LEU A 292 7.24 -4.88 1.24
N GLN A 293 7.17 -5.78 2.22
CA GLN A 293 7.20 -7.22 1.95
C GLN A 293 5.86 -7.82 1.49
N LYS A 294 4.76 -7.07 1.53
CA LYS A 294 3.42 -7.66 1.44
C LYS A 294 3.15 -8.37 0.11
N SER A 295 3.60 -7.81 -1.01
CA SER A 295 3.33 -8.32 -2.37
C SER A 295 4.05 -9.62 -2.69
N PHE A 296 5.26 -9.81 -2.17
CA PHE A 296 6.10 -10.96 -2.51
C PHE A 296 6.23 -11.99 -1.38
N LEU A 297 5.66 -11.73 -0.19
CA LEU A 297 5.82 -12.61 0.97
C LEU A 297 5.51 -14.08 0.69
N PRO A 298 4.42 -14.46 -0.01
CA PRO A 298 4.17 -15.87 -0.34
C PRO A 298 5.29 -16.51 -1.16
N LEU A 299 5.84 -15.77 -2.13
CA LEU A 299 6.90 -16.24 -3.01
C LEU A 299 8.22 -16.37 -2.27
N PHE A 300 8.53 -15.42 -1.39
CA PHE A 300 9.69 -15.50 -0.50
C PHE A 300 9.61 -16.73 0.41
N VAL A 301 8.43 -17.03 0.97
CA VAL A 301 8.24 -18.26 1.76
C VAL A 301 8.40 -19.51 0.90
N ALA A 302 7.92 -19.48 -0.34
CA ALA A 302 8.02 -20.59 -1.28
C ALA A 302 9.46 -20.89 -1.73
N GLU A 303 10.34 -19.87 -1.78
CA GLU A 303 11.76 -20.00 -2.12
C GLU A 303 12.58 -20.59 -0.97
N PHE A 304 12.29 -20.21 0.27
CA PHE A 304 13.03 -20.67 1.46
C PHE A 304 12.36 -21.87 2.16
N HIS A 305 11.40 -22.53 1.52
CA HIS A 305 10.79 -23.74 2.05
C HIS A 305 11.73 -24.94 1.91
N SER A 306 11.75 -25.77 2.95
CA SER A 306 12.55 -26.99 3.08
C SER A 306 11.68 -28.15 3.56
N GLU A 307 12.07 -29.39 3.28
CA GLU A 307 11.33 -30.58 3.75
C GLU A 307 11.26 -30.69 5.28
N SER A 308 12.17 -30.04 6.00
CA SER A 308 12.17 -29.95 7.47
C SER A 308 11.21 -28.91 8.03
N ASP A 309 10.54 -28.10 7.19
CA ASP A 309 9.58 -27.12 7.66
C ASP A 309 8.31 -27.76 8.24
N LEU A 310 7.61 -27.02 9.10
CA LEU A 310 6.48 -27.56 9.88
C LEU A 310 5.33 -28.08 9.03
N PHE A 311 5.13 -27.50 7.85
CA PHE A 311 4.02 -27.80 6.95
C PHE A 311 4.49 -27.86 5.48
N ALA A 312 3.65 -28.43 4.63
CA ALA A 312 3.86 -28.45 3.18
C ALA A 312 3.99 -27.05 2.60
N ARG A 313 4.73 -26.93 1.49
CA ARG A 313 5.05 -25.66 0.82
C ARG A 313 3.83 -24.77 0.61
N ASP A 314 2.74 -25.34 0.09
CA ASP A 314 1.51 -24.57 -0.21
C ASP A 314 0.85 -23.97 1.03
N ILE A 315 0.83 -24.73 2.14
CA ILE A 315 0.32 -24.26 3.43
C ILE A 315 1.24 -23.17 3.99
N MET A 316 2.56 -23.37 3.90
CA MET A 316 3.54 -22.40 4.38
C MET A 316 3.47 -21.08 3.62
N MET A 317 3.16 -21.06 2.32
CA MET A 317 2.98 -19.81 1.56
C MET A 317 1.88 -18.90 2.14
N GLY A 318 0.81 -19.48 2.70
CA GLY A 318 -0.29 -18.72 3.31
C GLY A 318 -0.17 -18.49 4.82
N LEU A 319 0.50 -19.39 5.54
CA LEU A 319 0.49 -19.42 7.00
C LEU A 319 1.06 -18.15 7.67
N PRO A 320 2.17 -17.53 7.23
CA PRO A 320 2.68 -16.30 7.80
C PRO A 320 1.71 -15.12 7.73
N ILE A 321 0.89 -15.03 6.67
CA ILE A 321 -0.14 -13.98 6.54
C ILE A 321 -1.23 -14.20 7.60
N SER A 322 -1.70 -15.44 7.74
CA SER A 322 -2.70 -15.80 8.74
C SER A 322 -2.19 -15.66 10.17
N ALA A 323 -0.97 -16.12 10.45
CA ALA A 323 -0.32 -15.99 11.75
C ALA A 323 -0.13 -14.52 12.13
N PHE A 324 0.30 -13.68 11.19
CA PHE A 324 0.39 -12.24 11.41
C PHE A 324 -0.97 -11.64 11.82
N MET A 325 -2.04 -11.94 11.09
CA MET A 325 -3.39 -11.45 11.42
C MET A 325 -3.90 -11.97 12.77
N PHE A 326 -3.62 -13.23 13.10
CA PHE A 326 -3.97 -13.86 14.35
C PHE A 326 -3.24 -13.19 15.53
N VAL A 327 -1.93 -13.00 15.43
CA VAL A 327 -1.12 -12.35 16.46
C VAL A 327 -1.62 -10.92 16.70
N ILE A 328 -1.90 -10.13 15.65
CA ILE A 328 -2.47 -8.80 15.85
C ILE A 328 -3.82 -8.92 16.59
N ALA A 329 -4.69 -9.87 16.22
CA ALA A 329 -5.99 -10.03 16.87
C ALA A 329 -5.85 -10.36 18.37
N VAL A 330 -4.90 -11.22 18.73
CA VAL A 330 -4.62 -11.59 20.13
C VAL A 330 -4.00 -10.43 20.90
N PHE A 331 -3.01 -9.72 20.34
CA PHE A 331 -2.25 -8.69 21.08
C PHE A 331 -2.93 -7.32 21.16
N THR A 332 -3.82 -6.98 20.21
CA THR A 332 -4.50 -5.67 20.17
C THR A 332 -5.22 -5.30 21.48
N PRO A 333 -6.01 -6.19 22.12
CA PRO A 333 -6.69 -5.86 23.38
C PRO A 333 -5.72 -5.60 24.55
N PHE A 334 -4.59 -6.30 24.58
CA PHE A 334 -3.58 -6.12 25.62
C PHE A 334 -2.82 -4.82 25.42
N ALA A 335 -2.47 -4.49 24.16
CA ALA A 335 -1.76 -3.26 23.82
C ALA A 335 -2.48 -2.01 24.35
N GLY A 336 -3.82 -1.96 24.32
CA GLY A 336 -4.59 -0.84 24.87
C GLY A 336 -4.33 -0.60 26.36
N ARG A 337 -4.37 -1.68 27.18
CA ARG A 337 -4.06 -1.58 28.62
C ARG A 337 -2.61 -1.20 28.88
N LEU A 338 -1.69 -1.64 28.02
CA LEU A 338 -0.28 -1.27 28.11
C LEU A 338 -0.07 0.22 27.80
N VAL A 339 -0.83 0.79 26.86
CA VAL A 339 -0.79 2.24 26.58
C VAL A 339 -1.20 3.02 27.82
N ASP A 340 -2.30 2.62 28.46
CA ASP A 340 -2.82 3.31 29.65
C ASP A 340 -1.81 3.26 30.82
N LYS A 341 -0.99 2.20 30.90
CA LYS A 341 0.01 2.02 31.96
C LYS A 341 1.35 2.70 31.68
N PHE A 342 1.86 2.60 30.46
CA PHE A 342 3.24 3.02 30.12
C PHE A 342 3.32 4.27 29.25
N GLY A 343 2.17 4.75 28.75
CA GLY A 343 2.08 5.87 27.83
C GLY A 343 2.38 5.48 26.37
N ASN A 344 1.88 6.30 25.45
CA ASN A 344 1.95 6.04 24.02
C ASN A 344 3.39 6.03 23.48
N LYS A 345 4.20 7.03 23.84
CA LYS A 345 5.58 7.15 23.36
C LYS A 345 6.44 5.93 23.71
N THR A 346 6.41 5.53 24.99
CA THR A 346 7.14 4.35 25.48
C THR A 346 6.70 3.10 24.74
N LEU A 347 5.39 2.93 24.55
CA LEU A 347 4.86 1.73 23.92
C LEU A 347 5.13 1.68 22.42
N PHE A 348 5.16 2.84 21.73
CA PHE A 348 5.62 2.92 20.35
C PHE A 348 7.06 2.42 20.23
N MET A 349 7.96 2.90 21.09
CA MET A 349 9.37 2.45 21.10
C MET A 349 9.50 0.97 21.45
N ALA A 350 8.76 0.49 22.44
CA ALA A 350 8.76 -0.91 22.83
C ALA A 350 8.27 -1.82 21.70
N GLY A 351 7.26 -1.39 20.93
CA GLY A 351 6.75 -2.12 19.77
C GLY A 351 7.74 -2.20 18.59
N LEU A 352 8.68 -1.26 18.48
CA LEU A 352 9.72 -1.33 17.44
C LEU A 352 10.71 -2.46 17.66
N LEU A 353 10.95 -2.87 18.92
CA LEU A 353 11.87 -3.96 19.24
C LEU A 353 11.48 -5.30 18.58
N PRO A 354 10.26 -5.85 18.79
CA PRO A 354 9.86 -7.07 18.10
C PRO A 354 9.67 -6.87 16.59
N ALA A 355 9.34 -5.66 16.12
CA ALA A 355 9.26 -5.38 14.69
C ALA A 355 10.62 -5.48 13.99
N ILE A 356 11.61 -4.76 14.49
CA ILE A 356 12.98 -4.79 13.97
C ILE A 356 13.57 -6.20 14.09
N ALA A 357 13.40 -6.86 15.24
CA ALA A 357 13.84 -8.24 15.41
C ALA A 357 13.20 -9.19 14.38
N GLY A 358 11.90 -9.05 14.13
CA GLY A 358 11.20 -9.85 13.13
C GLY A 358 11.70 -9.61 11.70
N TYR A 359 11.99 -8.37 11.30
CA TYR A 359 12.61 -8.08 10.00
C TYR A 359 14.02 -8.66 9.88
N LEU A 360 14.83 -8.57 10.92
CA LEU A 360 16.18 -9.15 10.93
C LEU A 360 16.12 -10.68 10.85
N ILE A 361 15.17 -11.34 11.52
CA ILE A 361 14.94 -12.78 11.38
C ILE A 361 14.59 -13.13 9.94
N CYS A 362 13.69 -12.38 9.29
CA CYS A 362 13.37 -12.61 7.87
C CYS A 362 14.58 -12.37 6.94
N PHE A 363 15.42 -11.37 7.22
CA PHE A 363 16.65 -11.12 6.45
C PHE A 363 17.62 -12.30 6.54
N PHE A 364 17.82 -12.86 7.74
CA PHE A 364 18.69 -14.01 7.98
C PHE A 364 17.99 -15.37 7.82
N ALA A 365 16.75 -15.40 7.33
CA ALA A 365 15.96 -16.63 7.24
C ALA A 365 16.68 -17.69 6.40
N ALA A 366 16.74 -18.91 6.94
CA ALA A 366 17.24 -20.09 6.26
C ALA A 366 16.11 -21.09 5.94
N SER A 367 14.93 -20.90 6.53
CA SER A 367 13.76 -21.77 6.38
C SER A 367 12.45 -20.98 6.36
N ALA A 368 11.36 -21.58 5.90
CA ALA A 368 10.04 -20.97 5.95
C ALA A 368 9.53 -20.80 7.39
N ASN A 369 9.97 -21.66 8.32
CA ASN A 369 9.70 -21.53 9.75
C ASN A 369 10.30 -20.24 10.33
N ASP A 370 11.52 -19.85 9.93
CA ASP A 370 12.14 -18.60 10.38
C ASP A 370 11.30 -17.40 9.95
N ILE A 371 10.80 -17.43 8.70
CA ILE A 371 9.94 -16.38 8.15
C ILE A 371 8.63 -16.32 8.94
N LEU A 372 8.01 -17.47 9.27
CA LEU A 372 6.81 -17.52 10.09
C LEU A 372 7.02 -16.88 11.47
N ILE A 373 8.15 -17.18 12.13
CA ILE A 373 8.51 -16.62 13.43
C ILE A 373 8.76 -15.11 13.30
N GLY A 374 9.57 -14.69 12.32
CA GLY A 374 9.88 -13.29 12.06
C GLY A 374 8.62 -12.47 11.81
N ARG A 375 7.72 -12.96 10.95
CA ARG A 375 6.42 -12.34 10.69
C ARG A 375 5.54 -12.27 11.94
N SER A 376 5.51 -13.33 12.75
CA SER A 376 4.77 -13.31 14.03
C SER A 376 5.32 -12.25 14.98
N MET A 377 6.64 -12.05 15.05
CA MET A 377 7.25 -10.98 15.85
C MET A 377 6.92 -9.59 15.31
N THR A 378 6.99 -9.38 13.98
CA THR A 378 6.56 -8.10 13.38
C THR A 378 5.10 -7.77 13.66
N ALA A 379 4.23 -8.79 13.72
CA ALA A 379 2.81 -8.63 14.05
C ALA A 379 2.59 -8.11 15.47
N VAL A 380 3.38 -8.58 16.45
CA VAL A 380 3.36 -8.05 17.81
C VAL A 380 3.72 -6.56 17.79
N GLY A 381 4.83 -6.21 17.14
CA GLY A 381 5.27 -4.82 17.03
C GLY A 381 4.24 -3.93 16.35
N TYR A 382 3.67 -4.38 15.24
CA TYR A 382 2.62 -3.69 14.49
C TYR A 382 1.38 -3.44 15.35
N ALA A 383 0.88 -4.45 16.08
CA ALA A 383 -0.28 -4.31 16.96
C ALA A 383 -0.05 -3.26 18.05
N VAL A 384 1.13 -3.29 18.66
CA VAL A 384 1.51 -2.40 19.77
C VAL A 384 1.68 -0.96 19.27
N ILE A 385 2.38 -0.74 18.15
CA ILE A 385 2.60 0.57 17.55
C ILE A 385 1.30 1.19 17.06
N THR A 386 0.49 0.45 16.31
CA THR A 386 -0.77 0.98 15.75
C THR A 386 -1.75 1.36 16.84
N ILE A 387 -1.87 0.58 17.92
CA ILE A 387 -2.73 0.91 19.07
C ILE A 387 -2.19 2.11 19.86
N SER A 388 -0.87 2.19 20.02
CA SER A 388 -0.25 3.38 20.62
C SER A 388 -0.58 4.65 19.83
N CYS A 389 -0.37 4.65 18.52
CA CYS A 389 -0.69 5.80 17.66
C CYS A 389 -2.19 6.10 17.64
N GLN A 390 -3.05 5.08 17.54
CA GLN A 390 -4.49 5.25 17.54
C GLN A 390 -4.98 5.89 18.85
N SER A 391 -4.47 5.41 20.00
CA SER A 391 -4.79 5.98 21.32
C SER A 391 -4.28 7.42 21.45
N TYR A 392 -3.08 7.70 20.94
CA TYR A 392 -2.48 9.04 20.98
C TYR A 392 -3.35 10.04 20.23
N ILE A 393 -3.75 9.70 19.01
CA ILE A 393 -4.64 10.52 18.18
C ILE A 393 -6.00 10.71 18.87
N ALA A 394 -6.55 9.66 19.49
CA ALA A 394 -7.83 9.76 20.18
C ALA A 394 -7.79 10.64 21.44
N ALA A 395 -6.63 10.75 22.10
CA ALA A 395 -6.41 11.58 23.28
C ALA A 395 -6.20 13.06 22.92
N VAL A 396 -5.57 13.35 21.78
CA VAL A 396 -5.29 14.73 21.33
C VAL A 396 -6.52 15.41 20.70
N VAL A 397 -7.43 14.62 20.12
CA VAL A 397 -8.58 15.14 19.39
C VAL A 397 -9.81 15.27 20.30
N VAL A 398 -10.44 16.45 20.28
CA VAL A 398 -11.71 16.74 20.98
C VAL A 398 -12.81 15.76 20.57
N ALA A 399 -13.71 15.40 21.48
CA ALA A 399 -14.77 14.40 21.27
C ALA A 399 -15.53 14.56 19.94
N GLU A 400 -15.90 15.80 19.58
CA GLU A 400 -16.60 16.15 18.34
C GLU A 400 -15.81 15.83 17.06
N ASN A 401 -14.48 15.89 17.14
CA ASN A 401 -13.57 15.70 16.00
C ASN A 401 -12.93 14.30 15.95
N ARG A 402 -13.21 13.41 16.92
CA ARG A 402 -12.55 12.09 17.01
C ARG A 402 -12.69 11.24 15.75
N ALA A 403 -13.86 11.28 15.10
CA ALA A 403 -14.10 10.57 13.84
C ALA A 403 -13.14 11.04 12.73
N ARG A 404 -12.94 12.35 12.61
CA ARG A 404 -12.00 12.96 11.67
C ARG A 404 -10.55 12.57 11.98
N GLY A 405 -10.18 12.55 13.27
CA GLY A 405 -8.86 12.07 13.71
C GLY A 405 -8.60 10.62 13.34
N MET A 406 -9.59 9.74 13.52
CA MET A 406 -9.49 8.33 13.10
C MET A 406 -9.46 8.16 11.58
N ALA A 407 -10.16 8.99 10.82
CA ALA A 407 -10.08 8.99 9.36
C ALA A 407 -8.64 9.32 8.89
N ILE A 408 -7.98 10.28 9.55
CA ILE A 408 -6.57 10.61 9.27
C ILE A 408 -5.66 9.40 9.58
N PHE A 409 -5.85 8.74 10.72
CA PHE A 409 -5.10 7.54 11.09
C PHE A 409 -5.22 6.43 10.04
N VAL A 410 -6.46 6.12 9.60
CA VAL A 410 -6.69 5.10 8.57
C VAL A 410 -6.12 5.53 7.23
N GLY A 411 -6.23 6.82 6.87
CA GLY A 411 -5.65 7.39 5.66
C GLY A 411 -4.14 7.16 5.59
N VAL A 412 -3.42 7.40 6.69
CA VAL A 412 -1.97 7.16 6.78
C VAL A 412 -1.63 5.70 6.49
N LEU A 413 -2.36 4.75 7.10
CA LEU A 413 -2.13 3.32 6.88
C LEU A 413 -2.40 2.92 5.43
N MET A 414 -3.45 3.46 4.81
CA MET A 414 -3.79 3.17 3.40
C MET A 414 -2.76 3.73 2.44
N THR A 415 -2.31 4.96 2.64
CA THR A 415 -1.24 5.58 1.84
C THR A 415 0.05 4.79 1.97
N ALA A 416 0.43 4.39 3.19
CA ALA A 416 1.62 3.57 3.44
C ALA A 416 1.51 2.18 2.78
N THR A 417 0.36 1.52 2.87
CA THR A 417 0.08 0.24 2.20
C THR A 417 0.29 0.34 0.70
N MET A 418 -0.27 1.39 0.08
CA MET A 418 -0.21 1.58 -1.36
C MET A 418 1.22 1.85 -1.85
N CYS A 419 1.96 2.70 -1.14
CA CYS A 419 3.34 3.00 -1.50
C CYS A 419 4.28 1.81 -1.21
N GLY A 420 4.14 1.20 -0.04
CA GLY A 420 5.02 0.12 0.43
C GLY A 420 4.92 -1.13 -0.44
N THR A 421 3.70 -1.61 -0.72
CA THR A 421 3.47 -2.85 -1.48
C THR A 421 4.12 -2.82 -2.87
N ALA A 422 4.04 -1.66 -3.53
CA ALA A 422 4.55 -1.49 -4.89
C ALA A 422 6.07 -1.27 -4.90
N VAL A 423 6.56 -0.37 -4.04
CA VAL A 423 8.01 -0.08 -3.93
C VAL A 423 8.77 -1.32 -3.46
N GLY A 424 8.22 -2.09 -2.53
CA GLY A 424 8.86 -3.31 -2.04
C GLY A 424 8.94 -4.42 -3.08
N ALA A 425 7.93 -4.54 -3.96
CA ALA A 425 7.98 -5.44 -5.12
C ALA A 425 9.08 -5.05 -6.11
N ILE A 426 9.22 -3.75 -6.43
CA ILE A 426 10.29 -3.25 -7.31
C ILE A 426 11.67 -3.50 -6.68
N LEU A 427 11.81 -3.23 -5.37
CA LEU A 427 13.05 -3.51 -4.64
C LEU A 427 13.38 -5.00 -4.63
N ALA A 428 12.38 -5.87 -4.50
CA ALA A 428 12.56 -7.32 -4.56
C ALA A 428 13.00 -7.79 -5.96
N ASP A 429 12.44 -7.19 -7.02
CA ASP A 429 12.83 -7.49 -8.40
C ASP A 429 14.30 -7.16 -8.67
N TRP A 430 14.79 -6.05 -8.10
CA TRP A 430 16.15 -5.55 -8.35
C TRP A 430 17.22 -6.13 -7.42
N LEU A 431 16.89 -6.31 -6.14
CA LEU A 431 17.84 -6.66 -5.08
C LEU A 431 17.62 -8.08 -4.54
N GLY A 432 16.54 -8.76 -4.95
CA GLY A 432 16.05 -9.98 -4.31
C GLY A 432 15.27 -9.68 -3.01
N TYR A 433 14.63 -10.71 -2.44
CA TYR A 433 13.72 -10.53 -1.31
C TYR A 433 14.39 -10.13 0.01
N LYS A 434 15.54 -10.73 0.34
CA LYS A 434 16.20 -10.52 1.64
C LYS A 434 16.55 -9.04 1.89
N PRO A 435 17.24 -8.32 0.99
CA PRO A 435 17.59 -6.91 1.21
C PRO A 435 16.39 -6.00 1.51
N VAL A 436 15.19 -6.32 1.03
CA VAL A 436 13.98 -5.55 1.34
C VAL A 436 13.68 -5.52 2.84
N PHE A 437 13.91 -6.62 3.56
CA PHE A 437 13.74 -6.67 5.03
C PHE A 437 14.80 -5.82 5.77
N LEU A 438 16.01 -5.71 5.23
CA LEU A 438 17.03 -4.81 5.77
C LEU A 438 16.65 -3.34 5.56
N ILE A 439 16.09 -3.01 4.40
CA ILE A 439 15.53 -1.68 4.10
C ILE A 439 14.36 -1.37 5.04
N ALA A 440 13.44 -2.32 5.24
CA ALA A 440 12.33 -2.20 6.20
C ALA A 440 12.83 -1.98 7.65
N THR A 441 13.93 -2.63 8.03
CA THR A 441 14.61 -2.39 9.30
C THR A 441 15.10 -0.95 9.41
N GLY A 442 15.75 -0.42 8.38
CA GLY A 442 16.21 0.98 8.32
C GLY A 442 15.06 1.98 8.45
N PHE A 443 13.96 1.79 7.71
CA PHE A 443 12.77 2.63 7.84
C PHE A 443 12.11 2.52 9.22
N SER A 444 12.11 1.34 9.85
CA SER A 444 11.59 1.17 11.20
C SER A 444 12.44 1.87 12.26
N MET A 445 13.76 1.86 12.10
CA MET A 445 14.67 2.65 12.93
C MET A 445 14.43 4.16 12.74
N LEU A 446 14.24 4.61 11.50
CA LEU A 446 13.87 5.99 11.19
C LEU A 446 12.55 6.36 11.86
N ALA A 447 11.53 5.50 11.80
CA ALA A 447 10.27 5.68 12.50
C ALA A 447 10.47 5.79 14.02
N GLY A 448 11.43 5.05 14.59
CA GLY A 448 11.84 5.18 15.99
C GLY A 448 12.46 6.53 16.32
N VAL A 449 13.40 7.02 15.51
CA VAL A 449 14.02 8.35 15.69
C VAL A 449 12.96 9.46 15.59
N LEU A 450 12.08 9.36 14.60
CA LEU A 450 10.96 10.30 14.42
C LEU A 450 9.96 10.20 15.58
N GLY A 451 9.58 8.99 15.99
CA GLY A 451 8.67 8.81 17.11
C GLY A 451 9.26 9.31 18.42
N TRP A 452 10.57 9.16 18.62
CA TRP A 452 11.27 9.64 19.82
C TRP A 452 11.32 11.17 19.85
N SER A 453 11.53 11.81 18.72
CA SER A 453 11.61 13.27 18.62
C SER A 453 10.24 13.97 18.57
N MET A 454 9.24 13.34 17.96
CA MET A 454 7.93 13.95 17.68
C MET A 454 6.84 13.60 18.71
N LEU A 455 6.72 12.35 19.17
CA LEU A 455 5.64 12.00 20.12
C LEU A 455 5.84 12.74 21.45
N SER A 456 4.82 13.49 21.84
CA SER A 456 4.75 14.17 23.14
C SER A 456 4.39 13.19 24.25
N THR A 457 4.91 13.42 25.45
CA THR A 457 4.53 12.69 26.67
C THR A 457 3.41 13.38 27.43
N ASP A 458 3.21 14.67 27.19
CA ASP A 458 2.32 15.52 27.96
C ASP A 458 0.92 15.49 27.34
N LEU A 459 0.25 14.32 27.37
CA LEU A 459 -1.10 14.20 26.84
C LEU A 459 -2.13 14.87 27.77
N PRO A 460 -3.23 15.43 27.23
CA PRO A 460 -4.34 15.91 28.05
C PRO A 460 -4.80 14.81 29.00
N ALA A 461 -5.11 15.18 30.25
CA ALA A 461 -5.67 14.23 31.22
C ALA A 461 -6.88 13.53 30.58
N ALA A 462 -6.89 12.20 30.63
CA ALA A 462 -7.97 11.42 30.05
C ALA A 462 -9.29 11.91 30.63
N GLU A 463 -10.18 12.44 29.78
CA GLU A 463 -11.56 12.70 30.19
C GLU A 463 -12.09 11.42 30.81
N VAL A 464 -12.51 11.50 32.08
CA VAL A 464 -13.13 10.39 32.78
C VAL A 464 -14.31 9.96 31.91
N LYS A 465 -14.18 8.80 31.25
CA LYS A 465 -15.28 8.22 30.47
C LYS A 465 -16.42 7.99 31.45
N ASN A 466 -17.39 8.89 31.45
CA ASN A 466 -18.70 8.62 32.01
C ASN A 466 -19.30 7.50 31.16
N VAL A 467 -19.02 6.26 31.53
CA VAL A 467 -19.69 5.09 30.96
C VAL A 467 -21.17 5.29 31.28
N PRO A 468 -22.07 5.39 30.28
CA PRO A 468 -23.49 5.57 30.54
C PRO A 468 -23.97 4.48 31.50
N GLN A 469 -24.58 4.89 32.61
CA GLN A 469 -25.29 3.99 33.52
C GLN A 469 -26.41 3.33 32.71
N GLY A 470 -26.20 2.07 32.33
CA GLY A 470 -27.09 1.34 31.41
C GLY A 470 -26.35 0.35 30.49
N THR A 471 -25.05 0.53 30.24
CA THR A 471 -24.31 -0.40 29.38
C THR A 471 -24.32 -1.85 29.88
N SER A 472 -24.68 -2.79 29.00
CA SER A 472 -24.72 -4.22 29.31
C SER A 472 -23.38 -4.72 29.86
N ARG A 473 -23.43 -5.56 30.90
CA ARG A 473 -22.24 -6.26 31.46
C ARG A 473 -21.52 -7.13 30.42
N ASN A 474 -22.18 -7.50 29.32
CA ASN A 474 -21.59 -8.28 28.24
C ASN A 474 -22.10 -7.83 26.86
N PRO A 475 -21.58 -6.71 26.31
CA PRO A 475 -22.03 -6.17 25.03
C PRO A 475 -21.77 -7.11 23.85
N LEU A 476 -20.75 -7.98 23.97
CA LEU A 476 -20.47 -9.02 22.99
C LEU A 476 -21.62 -10.02 22.89
N ALA A 477 -22.11 -10.52 24.02
CA ALA A 477 -23.20 -11.50 24.05
C ALA A 477 -24.52 -10.93 23.53
N VAL A 478 -24.81 -9.65 23.81
CA VAL A 478 -26.01 -8.97 23.28
C VAL A 478 -25.92 -8.85 21.76
N LEU A 479 -24.77 -8.44 21.24
CA LEU A 479 -24.60 -8.24 19.79
C LEU A 479 -24.56 -9.57 19.02
N MET A 480 -24.02 -10.63 19.62
CA MET A 480 -24.08 -11.99 19.08
C MET A 480 -25.49 -12.59 19.07
N ARG A 481 -26.43 -12.05 19.86
CA ARG A 481 -27.86 -12.40 19.79
C ARG A 481 -28.61 -11.59 18.73
N ASN A 482 -28.06 -10.45 18.31
CA ASN A 482 -28.63 -9.66 17.23
C ASN A 482 -28.39 -10.37 15.90
N THR A 483 -29.42 -11.06 15.42
CA THR A 483 -29.33 -11.83 14.19
C THR A 483 -28.97 -10.97 12.98
N GLN A 484 -29.42 -9.71 12.89
CA GLN A 484 -29.09 -8.89 11.70
C GLN A 484 -27.60 -8.55 11.68
N PHE A 485 -27.06 -8.15 12.83
CA PHE A 485 -25.63 -7.88 12.97
C PHE A 485 -24.79 -9.13 12.66
N VAL A 486 -25.16 -10.28 13.25
CA VAL A 486 -24.46 -11.56 13.01
C VAL A 486 -24.51 -11.96 11.54
N LEU A 487 -25.65 -11.81 10.88
CA LEU A 487 -25.78 -12.13 9.46
C LEU A 487 -24.90 -11.22 8.59
N ILE A 488 -24.87 -9.90 8.85
CA ILE A 488 -23.96 -8.97 8.16
C ILE A 488 -22.50 -9.39 8.35
N VAL A 489 -22.13 -9.76 9.58
CA VAL A 489 -20.77 -10.21 9.89
C VAL A 489 -20.41 -11.49 9.14
N LEU A 490 -21.25 -12.52 9.23
CA LEU A 490 -20.97 -13.85 8.69
C LEU A 490 -21.00 -13.89 7.17
N PHE A 491 -21.97 -13.20 6.56
CA PHE A 491 -22.22 -13.30 5.12
C PHE A 491 -21.59 -12.16 4.30
N CYS A 492 -21.17 -11.05 4.92
CA CYS A 492 -20.56 -9.93 4.20
C CYS A 492 -19.17 -9.58 4.74
N ALA A 493 -19.01 -9.34 6.05
CA ALA A 493 -17.75 -8.84 6.61
C ALA A 493 -16.60 -9.86 6.53
N ILE A 494 -16.86 -11.12 6.94
CA ILE A 494 -15.88 -12.20 6.89
C ILE A 494 -15.50 -12.52 5.43
N PRO A 495 -16.45 -12.76 4.50
CA PRO A 495 -16.15 -13.00 3.09
C PRO A 495 -15.31 -11.89 2.43
N ALA A 496 -15.62 -10.62 2.69
CA ALA A 496 -14.84 -9.50 2.16
C ALA A 496 -13.36 -9.55 2.60
N LYS A 497 -13.09 -10.04 3.81
CA LYS A 497 -11.72 -10.18 4.34
C LYS A 497 -11.03 -11.45 3.87
N VAL A 498 -11.78 -12.52 3.64
CA VAL A 498 -11.29 -13.72 2.95
C VAL A 498 -10.81 -13.38 1.55
N ILE A 499 -11.58 -12.60 0.78
CA ILE A 499 -11.12 -12.11 -0.53
C ILE A 499 -9.88 -11.24 -0.38
N LEU A 500 -9.88 -10.28 0.55
CA LEU A 500 -8.74 -9.37 0.69
C LEU A 500 -7.42 -10.08 1.05
N THR A 501 -7.46 -11.06 1.95
CA THR A 501 -6.24 -11.69 2.47
C THR A 501 -5.90 -13.01 1.79
N GLY A 502 -6.90 -13.84 1.51
CA GLY A 502 -6.72 -15.10 0.81
C GLY A 502 -6.56 -14.91 -0.69
N PHE A 503 -7.44 -14.14 -1.33
CA PHE A 503 -7.33 -13.93 -2.78
C PHE A 503 -6.27 -12.87 -3.12
N LEU A 504 -6.45 -11.62 -2.66
CA LEU A 504 -5.54 -10.56 -3.07
C LEU A 504 -4.12 -10.78 -2.51
N TYR A 505 -3.93 -10.98 -1.20
CA TYR A 505 -2.57 -11.04 -0.61
C TYR A 505 -1.84 -12.39 -0.76
N LEU A 506 -2.54 -13.49 -1.05
CA LEU A 506 -1.92 -14.80 -1.23
C LEU A 506 -2.06 -15.32 -2.66
N PHE A 507 -3.28 -15.46 -3.17
CA PHE A 507 -3.54 -16.06 -4.48
C PHE A 507 -2.93 -15.25 -5.63
N VAL A 508 -3.13 -13.92 -5.66
CA VAL A 508 -2.70 -13.08 -6.80
C VAL A 508 -1.17 -13.13 -7.03
N PRO A 509 -0.30 -12.96 -6.01
CA PRO A 509 1.15 -13.09 -6.20
C PRO A 509 1.57 -14.46 -6.73
N ILE A 510 1.00 -15.54 -6.19
CA ILE A 510 1.34 -16.91 -6.62
C ILE A 510 0.87 -17.15 -8.05
N TYR A 511 -0.36 -16.74 -8.38
CA TYR A 511 -0.92 -16.97 -9.70
C TYR A 511 -0.18 -16.16 -10.77
N LEU A 512 0.14 -14.89 -10.51
CA LEU A 512 0.94 -14.09 -11.42
C LEU A 512 2.36 -14.64 -11.60
N ALA A 513 3.01 -15.09 -10.53
CA ALA A 513 4.32 -15.74 -10.64
C ALA A 513 4.26 -17.05 -11.46
N SER A 514 3.16 -17.79 -11.39
CA SER A 514 2.95 -18.99 -12.24
C SER A 514 2.73 -18.66 -13.73
N LEU A 515 2.44 -17.40 -14.05
CA LEU A 515 2.33 -16.86 -15.41
C LEU A 515 3.63 -16.12 -15.81
N ASP A 516 4.75 -16.41 -15.14
CA ASP A 516 6.07 -15.80 -15.35
C ASP A 516 6.11 -14.26 -15.18
N ALA A 517 5.15 -13.69 -14.42
CA ALA A 517 5.16 -12.28 -14.10
C ALA A 517 6.32 -11.92 -13.15
N THR A 518 6.95 -10.78 -13.42
CA THR A 518 8.01 -10.19 -12.59
C THR A 518 7.48 -9.73 -11.23
N GLN A 519 8.36 -9.52 -10.25
CA GLN A 519 7.93 -9.04 -8.93
C GLN A 519 7.34 -7.63 -9.03
N SER A 520 7.91 -6.79 -9.88
CA SER A 520 7.38 -5.45 -10.20
C SER A 520 5.95 -5.51 -10.74
N GLU A 521 5.64 -6.42 -11.66
CA GLU A 521 4.27 -6.59 -12.20
C GLU A 521 3.28 -7.04 -11.12
N ILE A 522 3.67 -7.98 -10.27
CA ILE A 522 2.87 -8.41 -9.11
C ILE A 522 2.57 -7.20 -8.21
N GLY A 523 3.61 -6.42 -7.87
CA GLY A 523 3.48 -5.20 -7.08
C GLY A 523 2.51 -4.18 -7.67
N ARG A 524 2.61 -3.94 -8.98
CA ARG A 524 1.73 -3.01 -9.74
C ARG A 524 0.27 -3.46 -9.69
N VAL A 525 0.01 -4.75 -9.96
CA VAL A 525 -1.37 -5.31 -9.91
C VAL A 525 -1.94 -5.18 -8.50
N MET A 526 -1.14 -5.48 -7.48
CA MET A 526 -1.56 -5.39 -6.07
C MET A 526 -1.82 -3.94 -5.63
N MET A 527 -0.99 -3.00 -6.08
CA MET A 527 -1.15 -1.56 -5.82
C MET A 527 -2.44 -1.02 -6.45
N LEU A 528 -2.82 -1.49 -7.64
CA LEU A 528 -4.01 -1.04 -8.37
C LEU A 528 -5.29 -1.13 -7.53
N TYR A 529 -5.43 -2.19 -6.73
CA TYR A 529 -6.55 -2.34 -5.80
C TYR A 529 -6.67 -1.14 -4.83
N SER A 530 -5.55 -0.70 -4.26
CA SER A 530 -5.51 0.43 -3.33
C SER A 530 -5.69 1.78 -4.05
N LEU A 531 -5.14 1.90 -5.26
CA LEU A 531 -5.26 3.11 -6.07
C LEU A 531 -6.70 3.40 -6.48
N ILE A 532 -7.50 2.35 -6.71
CA ILE A 532 -8.93 2.46 -7.03
C ILE A 532 -9.76 2.73 -5.77
N ILE A 533 -9.50 2.02 -4.67
CA ILE A 533 -10.37 2.10 -3.49
C ILE A 533 -10.28 3.45 -2.77
N ILE A 534 -9.10 4.06 -2.70
CA ILE A 534 -8.87 5.32 -1.98
C ILE A 534 -9.74 6.48 -2.52
N PRO A 535 -9.76 6.80 -3.82
CA PRO A 535 -10.59 7.87 -4.37
C PRO A 535 -12.07 7.47 -4.50
N ILE A 536 -12.38 6.20 -4.78
CA ILE A 536 -13.77 5.78 -5.01
C ILE A 536 -14.52 5.58 -3.69
N SER A 537 -13.88 5.16 -2.60
CA SER A 537 -14.58 4.85 -1.34
C SER A 537 -15.37 6.05 -0.75
N PRO A 538 -14.86 7.30 -0.73
CA PRO A 538 -15.66 8.45 -0.31
C PRO A 538 -16.87 8.73 -1.20
N LEU A 539 -16.71 8.57 -2.52
CA LEU A 539 -17.80 8.72 -3.50
C LEU A 539 -18.87 7.65 -3.29
N ALA A 540 -18.43 6.39 -3.11
CA ALA A 540 -19.30 5.25 -2.85
C ALA A 540 -20.07 5.41 -1.53
N SER A 541 -19.44 5.90 -0.46
CA SER A 541 -20.11 6.21 0.81
C SER A 541 -21.21 7.25 0.62
N THR A 542 -20.90 8.36 -0.06
CA THR A 542 -21.87 9.45 -0.31
C THR A 542 -23.06 8.95 -1.15
N PHE A 543 -22.79 8.09 -2.13
CA PHE A 543 -23.84 7.45 -2.94
C PHE A 543 -24.73 6.52 -2.11
N ALA A 544 -24.13 5.73 -1.22
CA ALA A 544 -24.85 4.85 -0.29
C ALA A 544 -25.81 5.63 0.60
N ASP A 545 -25.31 6.72 1.19
CA ASP A 545 -26.07 7.59 2.09
C ASP A 545 -27.26 8.23 1.37
N ARG A 546 -27.10 8.62 0.10
CA ARG A 546 -28.20 9.15 -0.73
C ARG A 546 -29.27 8.12 -1.05
N LEU A 547 -28.89 6.86 -1.24
CA LEU A 547 -29.85 5.77 -1.48
C LEU A 547 -30.58 5.34 -0.22
N GLY A 548 -29.99 5.57 0.96
CA GLY A 548 -30.54 5.13 2.26
C GLY A 548 -30.67 3.61 2.41
N LYS A 549 -29.99 2.83 1.56
CA LYS A 549 -30.10 1.36 1.47
C LYS A 549 -28.73 0.69 1.63
N ASN A 550 -27.99 1.08 2.66
CA ASN A 550 -26.63 0.61 2.95
C ASN A 550 -26.51 -0.92 2.95
N LEU A 551 -27.41 -1.62 3.65
CA LEU A 551 -27.42 -3.08 3.70
C LEU A 551 -27.51 -3.73 2.31
N TRP A 552 -28.41 -3.25 1.45
CA TRP A 552 -28.60 -3.81 0.11
C TRP A 552 -27.41 -3.55 -0.80
N MET A 553 -26.74 -2.41 -0.62
CA MET A 553 -25.51 -2.13 -1.36
C MET A 553 -24.38 -3.07 -0.95
N VAL A 554 -24.24 -3.36 0.34
CA VAL A 554 -23.27 -4.34 0.86
C VAL A 554 -23.54 -5.74 0.32
N ILE A 555 -24.81 -6.16 0.32
CA ILE A 555 -25.22 -7.47 -0.22
C ILE A 555 -24.87 -7.55 -1.71
N GLY A 556 -25.25 -6.54 -2.50
CA GLY A 556 -24.95 -6.49 -3.94
C GLY A 556 -23.46 -6.50 -4.21
N ALA A 557 -22.67 -5.71 -3.47
CA ALA A 557 -21.22 -5.70 -3.59
C ALA A 557 -20.58 -7.04 -3.19
N THR A 558 -21.11 -7.73 -2.18
CA THR A 558 -20.63 -9.07 -1.77
C THR A 558 -20.88 -10.09 -2.88
N VAL A 559 -22.09 -10.11 -3.45
CA VAL A 559 -22.42 -10.99 -4.59
C VAL A 559 -21.51 -10.71 -5.78
N LEU A 560 -21.36 -9.44 -6.13
CA LEU A 560 -20.55 -9.01 -7.26
C LEU A 560 -19.07 -9.33 -7.06
N SER A 561 -18.55 -9.23 -5.83
CA SER A 561 -17.17 -9.64 -5.51
C SER A 561 -16.94 -11.12 -5.82
N GLY A 562 -17.92 -11.97 -5.51
CA GLY A 562 -17.88 -13.38 -5.86
C GLY A 562 -17.94 -13.65 -7.37
N ILE A 563 -18.82 -12.95 -8.09
CA ILE A 563 -18.95 -13.07 -9.55
C ILE A 563 -17.66 -12.65 -10.26
N VAL A 564 -17.05 -11.56 -9.83
CA VAL A 564 -15.79 -11.04 -10.40
C VAL A 564 -14.67 -12.08 -10.32
N LEU A 565 -14.57 -12.84 -9.22
CA LEU A 565 -13.57 -13.90 -9.06
C LEU A 565 -13.77 -15.08 -10.02
N VAL A 566 -15.03 -15.40 -10.38
CA VAL A 566 -15.33 -16.43 -11.38
C VAL A 566 -14.78 -16.05 -12.76
N GLY A 567 -14.55 -14.75 -13.01
CA GLY A 567 -13.92 -14.26 -14.24
C GLY A 567 -12.52 -14.80 -14.50
N LEU A 568 -11.83 -15.38 -13.51
CA LEU A 568 -10.54 -16.07 -13.71
C LEU A 568 -10.68 -17.53 -14.14
N TYR A 569 -11.90 -18.09 -14.15
CA TYR A 569 -12.10 -19.46 -14.60
C TYR A 569 -11.75 -19.58 -16.09
N GLN A 570 -10.85 -20.51 -16.42
CA GLN A 570 -10.30 -20.73 -17.78
C GLN A 570 -9.54 -19.53 -18.38
N SER A 571 -9.22 -18.51 -17.59
CA SER A 571 -8.48 -17.32 -18.05
C SER A 571 -7.09 -17.28 -17.43
N ALA A 572 -6.09 -17.82 -18.13
CA ALA A 572 -4.69 -17.82 -17.73
C ALA A 572 -3.92 -16.66 -18.38
N SER A 573 -4.17 -15.43 -17.90
CA SER A 573 -3.43 -14.25 -18.36
C SER A 573 -3.25 -13.20 -17.27
N VAL A 574 -2.13 -12.48 -17.33
CA VAL A 574 -1.83 -11.35 -16.44
C VAL A 574 -2.90 -10.26 -16.59
N ALA A 575 -3.38 -10.04 -17.81
CA ALA A 575 -4.45 -9.08 -18.10
C ALA A 575 -5.78 -9.44 -17.42
N ALA A 576 -6.15 -10.73 -17.38
CA ALA A 576 -7.36 -11.18 -16.69
C ALA A 576 -7.25 -10.94 -15.18
N VAL A 577 -6.10 -11.25 -14.57
CA VAL A 577 -5.85 -10.99 -13.14
C VAL A 577 -5.93 -9.49 -12.85
N LEU A 578 -5.31 -8.65 -13.68
CA LEU A 578 -5.37 -7.19 -13.55
C LEU A 578 -6.82 -6.68 -13.62
N ALA A 579 -7.62 -7.16 -14.58
CA ALA A 579 -9.03 -6.77 -14.73
C ALA A 579 -9.86 -7.17 -13.50
N VAL A 580 -9.64 -8.38 -12.97
CA VAL A 580 -10.33 -8.89 -11.78
C VAL A 580 -9.95 -8.10 -10.53
N VAL A 581 -8.66 -7.79 -10.34
CA VAL A 581 -8.19 -6.97 -9.20
C VAL A 581 -8.73 -5.54 -9.31
N ALA A 582 -8.77 -4.95 -10.51
CA ALA A 582 -9.34 -3.64 -10.74
C ALA A 582 -10.85 -3.61 -10.42
N ALA A 583 -11.58 -4.60 -10.92
CA ALA A 583 -13.02 -4.76 -10.64
C ALA A 583 -13.27 -4.95 -9.14
N LEU A 584 -12.49 -5.79 -8.45
CA LEU A 584 -12.57 -5.95 -7.00
C LEU A 584 -12.29 -4.64 -6.26
N GLY A 585 -11.35 -3.82 -6.73
CA GLY A 585 -11.09 -2.48 -6.17
C GLY A 585 -12.34 -1.60 -6.19
N VAL A 586 -13.04 -1.55 -7.33
CA VAL A 586 -14.31 -0.81 -7.47
C VAL A 586 -15.38 -1.40 -6.57
N VAL A 587 -15.61 -2.72 -6.64
CA VAL A 587 -16.67 -3.40 -5.87
C VAL A 587 -16.45 -3.23 -4.37
N HIS A 588 -15.21 -3.41 -3.88
CA HIS A 588 -14.89 -3.25 -2.47
C HIS A 588 -14.97 -1.80 -1.99
N ALA A 589 -14.85 -0.80 -2.87
CA ALA A 589 -15.13 0.59 -2.51
C ALA A 589 -16.61 0.80 -2.14
N PHE A 590 -17.52 0.11 -2.83
CA PHE A 590 -18.97 0.06 -2.53
C PHE A 590 -19.33 -0.93 -1.41
N LEU A 591 -18.37 -1.71 -0.91
CA LEU A 591 -18.58 -2.63 0.21
C LEU A 591 -18.12 -2.03 1.53
N LYS A 592 -16.88 -1.53 1.63
CA LYS A 592 -16.23 -1.25 2.93
C LYS A 592 -16.91 -0.19 3.79
N ALA A 593 -17.13 1.02 3.26
CA ALA A 593 -17.77 2.08 4.05
C ALA A 593 -19.24 1.76 4.37
N PRO A 594 -20.07 1.31 3.41
CA PRO A 594 -21.46 0.90 3.66
C PRO A 594 -21.60 -0.29 4.61
N LEU A 595 -20.64 -1.22 4.64
CA LEU A 595 -20.61 -2.34 5.57
C LEU A 595 -20.55 -1.87 7.02
N ILE A 596 -19.69 -0.88 7.29
CA ILE A 596 -19.59 -0.29 8.63
C ILE A 596 -20.92 0.35 9.01
N VAL A 597 -21.52 1.14 8.11
CA VAL A 597 -22.79 1.82 8.38
C VAL A 597 -23.92 0.82 8.62
N ALA A 598 -24.11 -0.16 7.73
CA ALA A 598 -25.14 -1.19 7.86
C ALA A 598 -24.98 -2.04 9.14
N ALA A 599 -23.74 -2.34 9.53
CA ALA A 599 -23.47 -3.05 10.78
C ALA A 599 -23.77 -2.17 12.01
N MET A 600 -23.49 -0.87 11.96
CA MET A 600 -23.83 0.04 13.06
C MET A 600 -25.34 0.25 13.18
N GLU A 601 -26.05 0.44 12.06
CA GLU A 601 -27.52 0.52 12.02
C GLU A 601 -28.16 -0.74 12.62
N ALA A 602 -27.64 -1.92 12.27
CA ALA A 602 -28.10 -3.18 12.86
C ALA A 602 -27.82 -3.24 14.36
N ALA A 603 -26.66 -2.79 14.82
CA ALA A 603 -26.27 -2.81 16.23
C ALA A 603 -27.10 -1.85 17.10
N GLU A 604 -27.52 -0.70 16.56
CA GLU A 604 -28.34 0.30 17.26
C GLU A 604 -29.73 -0.21 17.63
N GLN A 605 -30.22 -1.25 16.95
CA GLN A 605 -31.48 -1.92 17.29
C GLN A 605 -31.36 -2.75 18.59
N SER A 606 -30.15 -2.96 19.11
CA SER A 606 -29.91 -3.68 20.36
C SER A 606 -29.79 -2.71 21.53
N PRO A 607 -30.56 -2.90 22.62
CA PRO A 607 -30.47 -2.06 23.80
C PRO A 607 -29.06 -2.13 24.42
N ASP A 608 -28.61 -1.00 24.97
CA ASP A 608 -27.40 -0.87 25.78
C ASP A 608 -26.07 -1.19 25.07
N ILE A 609 -26.04 -1.11 23.72
CA ILE A 609 -24.83 -1.24 22.91
C ILE A 609 -24.29 0.12 22.47
N THR A 610 -23.00 0.34 22.68
CA THR A 610 -22.31 1.52 22.15
C THR A 610 -21.85 1.28 20.71
N ARG A 611 -21.90 2.32 19.86
CA ARG A 611 -21.29 2.27 18.50
C ARG A 611 -19.84 1.79 18.52
N THR A 612 -19.07 2.21 19.53
CA THR A 612 -17.67 1.77 19.69
C THR A 612 -17.57 0.28 19.98
N GLY A 613 -18.43 -0.27 20.84
CA GLY A 613 -18.51 -1.70 21.11
C GLY A 613 -18.86 -2.50 19.86
N ALA A 614 -19.86 -2.07 19.10
CA ALA A 614 -20.25 -2.71 17.85
C ALA A 614 -19.13 -2.68 16.80
N LEU A 615 -18.45 -1.54 16.63
CA LEU A 615 -17.33 -1.40 15.70
C LEU A 615 -16.16 -2.30 16.10
N SER A 616 -15.90 -2.46 17.41
CA SER A 616 -14.85 -3.35 17.91
C SER A 616 -15.14 -4.82 17.59
N LEU A 617 -16.40 -5.25 17.71
CA LEU A 617 -16.80 -6.61 17.35
C LEU A 617 -16.69 -6.81 15.83
N LEU A 618 -17.18 -5.87 15.03
CA LEU A 618 -17.06 -5.93 13.57
C LEU A 618 -15.60 -6.09 13.14
N ARG A 619 -14.69 -5.25 13.65
CA ARG A 619 -13.25 -5.35 13.35
C ARG A 619 -12.61 -6.65 13.83
N THR A 620 -13.09 -7.21 14.94
CA THR A 620 -12.63 -8.51 15.43
C THR A 620 -13.05 -9.62 14.46
N SER A 621 -14.31 -9.59 14.01
CA SER A 621 -14.80 -10.55 13.00
C SER A 621 -14.10 -10.41 11.66
N GLU A 622 -13.78 -9.19 11.24
CA GLU A 622 -12.97 -8.95 10.03
C GLU A 622 -11.58 -9.62 10.13
N ARG A 623 -10.97 -9.61 11.31
CA ARG A 623 -9.68 -10.30 11.55
C ARG A 623 -9.83 -11.81 11.45
N ILE A 624 -10.95 -12.38 11.88
CA ILE A 624 -11.24 -13.82 11.70
C ILE A 624 -11.22 -14.16 10.21
N GLY A 625 -11.93 -13.40 9.37
CA GLY A 625 -11.87 -13.59 7.92
C GLY A 625 -10.46 -13.42 7.34
N SER A 626 -9.66 -12.51 7.91
CA SER A 626 -8.27 -12.26 7.52
C SER A 626 -7.32 -13.41 7.88
N VAL A 627 -7.65 -14.21 8.89
CA VAL A 627 -6.90 -15.41 9.29
C VAL A 627 -7.34 -16.62 8.46
N ILE A 628 -8.65 -16.79 8.27
CA ILE A 628 -9.23 -17.93 7.55
C ILE A 628 -8.88 -17.87 6.07
N GLY A 629 -8.87 -16.68 5.46
CA GLY A 629 -8.68 -16.50 4.02
C GLY A 629 -7.45 -17.21 3.47
N PRO A 630 -6.22 -16.87 3.90
CA PRO A 630 -5.01 -17.49 3.37
C PRO A 630 -4.95 -19.00 3.62
N ILE A 631 -5.44 -19.48 4.76
CA ILE A 631 -5.48 -20.93 5.07
C ILE A 631 -6.39 -21.67 4.08
N VAL A 632 -7.60 -21.16 3.85
CA VAL A 632 -8.56 -21.77 2.92
C VAL A 632 -7.99 -21.78 1.51
N VAL A 633 -7.45 -20.65 1.03
CA VAL A 633 -6.86 -20.56 -0.30
C VAL A 633 -5.65 -21.48 -0.46
N ALA A 634 -4.71 -21.46 0.49
CA ALA A 634 -3.56 -22.35 0.49
C ALA A 634 -3.96 -23.83 0.43
N THR A 635 -4.97 -24.22 1.21
CA THR A 635 -5.47 -25.60 1.24
C THR A 635 -6.10 -26.00 -0.10
N LEU A 636 -6.85 -25.10 -0.73
CA LEU A 636 -7.45 -25.36 -2.04
C LEU A 636 -6.39 -25.49 -3.14
N LEU A 637 -5.32 -24.70 -3.09
CA LEU A 637 -4.20 -24.74 -4.05
C LEU A 637 -3.42 -26.07 -4.02
N VAL A 638 -3.50 -26.85 -2.93
CA VAL A 638 -2.88 -28.18 -2.86
C VAL A 638 -3.49 -29.18 -3.83
N GLN A 639 -4.80 -29.05 -4.13
CA GLN A 639 -5.55 -30.07 -4.86
C GLN A 639 -6.16 -29.56 -6.17
N LEU A 640 -6.18 -28.25 -6.39
CA LEU A 640 -6.95 -27.61 -7.45
C LEU A 640 -6.10 -26.61 -8.23
N GLU A 641 -6.43 -26.45 -9.49
CA GLU A 641 -5.83 -25.43 -10.36
C GLU A 641 -6.28 -24.02 -9.97
N TYR A 642 -5.46 -23.01 -10.28
CA TYR A 642 -5.72 -21.61 -9.94
C TYR A 642 -7.12 -21.12 -10.34
N GLY A 643 -7.55 -21.39 -11.58
CA GLY A 643 -8.87 -21.00 -12.07
C GLY A 643 -10.03 -21.65 -11.29
N GLN A 644 -9.86 -22.91 -10.86
CA GLN A 644 -10.85 -23.63 -10.05
C GLN A 644 -10.92 -23.06 -8.63
N VAL A 645 -9.77 -22.75 -8.03
CA VAL A 645 -9.71 -22.11 -6.70
C VAL A 645 -10.42 -20.76 -6.71
N ALA A 646 -10.13 -19.90 -7.70
CA ALA A 646 -10.78 -18.60 -7.85
C ALA A 646 -12.30 -18.75 -8.04
N ALA A 647 -12.74 -19.72 -8.86
CA ALA A 647 -14.15 -19.99 -9.09
C ALA A 647 -14.87 -20.49 -7.82
N ILE A 648 -14.28 -21.40 -7.06
CA ILE A 648 -14.88 -21.93 -5.82
C ILE A 648 -15.02 -20.83 -4.76
N ILE A 649 -13.98 -20.02 -4.56
CA ILE A 649 -14.05 -18.88 -3.64
C ILE A 649 -15.12 -17.90 -4.12
N GLY A 650 -15.12 -17.57 -5.42
CA GLY A 650 -16.08 -16.67 -6.03
C GLY A 650 -17.52 -17.12 -5.86
N LEU A 651 -17.83 -18.37 -6.22
CA LEU A 651 -19.16 -18.97 -6.07
C LEU A 651 -19.59 -19.05 -4.62
N THR A 652 -18.68 -19.39 -3.71
CA THR A 652 -18.98 -19.43 -2.27
C THR A 652 -19.36 -18.05 -1.74
N VAL A 653 -18.58 -17.01 -2.07
CA VAL A 653 -18.87 -15.64 -1.63
C VAL A 653 -20.16 -15.11 -2.28
N ALA A 654 -20.38 -15.39 -3.57
CA ALA A 654 -21.61 -15.01 -4.25
C ALA A 654 -22.84 -15.69 -3.61
N PHE A 655 -22.73 -16.98 -3.29
CA PHE A 655 -23.77 -17.72 -2.58
C PHE A 655 -24.05 -17.14 -1.20
N LEU A 656 -23.02 -16.78 -0.43
CA LEU A 656 -23.19 -16.14 0.88
C LEU A 656 -23.92 -14.79 0.75
N GLY A 657 -23.58 -13.98 -0.25
CA GLY A 657 -24.30 -12.74 -0.53
C GLY A 657 -25.77 -12.96 -0.90
N LEU A 658 -26.06 -13.96 -1.75
CA LEU A 658 -27.44 -14.33 -2.12
C LEU A 658 -28.24 -14.88 -0.93
N ALA A 659 -27.61 -15.69 -0.08
CA ALA A 659 -28.22 -16.17 1.15
C ALA A 659 -28.58 -15.01 2.09
N MET A 660 -27.69 -14.02 2.22
CA MET A 660 -27.96 -12.80 2.98
C MET A 660 -29.13 -12.00 2.39
N ALA A 661 -29.22 -11.90 1.07
CA ALA A 661 -30.36 -11.28 0.39
C ALA A 661 -31.68 -11.98 0.73
N ALA A 662 -31.73 -13.31 0.60
CA ALA A 662 -32.91 -14.12 0.88
C ALA A 662 -33.37 -14.01 2.35
N LEU A 663 -32.44 -14.08 3.30
CA LEU A 663 -32.71 -13.92 4.72
C LEU A 663 -33.22 -12.52 5.07
N SER A 664 -32.69 -11.48 4.41
CA SER A 664 -33.11 -10.09 4.62
C SER A 664 -34.54 -9.84 4.09
N ILE A 665 -34.90 -10.42 2.93
CA ILE A 665 -36.27 -10.32 2.37
C ILE A 665 -37.28 -11.01 3.28
N LYS A 666 -36.97 -12.22 3.76
CA LYS A 666 -37.87 -12.99 4.63
C LYS A 666 -38.17 -12.24 5.93
N ARG A 667 -37.18 -11.53 6.48
CA ARG A 667 -37.37 -10.67 7.66
C ARG A 667 -38.21 -9.43 7.39
N GLY A 668 -37.99 -8.75 6.27
CA GLY A 668 -38.81 -7.61 5.87
C GLY A 668 -40.30 -7.96 5.75
N LYS A 669 -40.62 -9.16 5.26
CA LYS A 669 -42.00 -9.66 5.20
C LYS A 669 -42.58 -10.04 6.57
N GLY A 670 -41.76 -10.53 7.49
CA GLY A 670 -42.20 -10.90 8.85
C GLY A 670 -42.56 -9.71 9.75
N VAL A 671 -41.93 -8.54 9.53
CA VAL A 671 -42.22 -7.29 10.27
C VAL A 671 -43.43 -6.55 9.68
N ALA A 672 -43.81 -6.80 8.41
CA ALA A 672 -45.00 -6.22 7.80
C ALA A 672 -46.31 -6.98 8.14
N HIS A 673 -46.20 -8.15 8.77
CA HIS A 673 -47.33 -8.99 9.18
C HIS A 673 -47.51 -9.09 10.71
N ALA A 674 -46.64 -8.43 11.48
CA ALA A 674 -46.76 -8.24 12.93
C ALA A 674 -47.06 -6.76 13.19
#